data_AF-A0A660XFM4-F1
#
_entry.id   AF-A0A660XFM4-F1
#
_cell.length_a   1.000
_cell.length_b   1.000
_cell.length_c   1.000
_cell.angle_alpha   90.00
_cell.angle_beta   90.00
_cell.angle_gamma   90.00
#
_symmetry.space_group_name_H-M   'P 1'
#
loop_
_entity.id
_entity.type
_entity.pdbx_description
1 polymer ?
#
loop_
_entity_poly.entity_id
_entity_poly.type
_entity_poly.pdbx_seq_one_letter_code
_entity_poly.pdbx_strand_id
1 'polypeptide(L)'
;LRDTYWDESKSVMQLPVNVNVSTTRQIHKVLKRGNDRKPFEGSSRNLRVLAANIIDYRDENQVLTTLGSDYGIESICFNEIMAVNGSYTFESDSAITVHRYGSWFYPQRRNTDPFNYRAGWKVKTIQNLGGSRSVMRAGEKEKLPAVKITLSEPTQWDNSNGSRSKYKKIISTTGGWVPDVFKNALLVVATDKRGTDLKYFPIAGNDKNSLYVCYNNSKDYTLEELHSVTNKDATVRIDTMWWYEAANWCVFPEQTDIWHMPTQFDSKINRPDSLYYYVYLAEQSFTRDIGSAFAHYPLTENMPSSRPYKGYNPYMDTDGSPKNSSETRMSSISAADLKGTTLQMPNGVKEMDLLRTPYKNGEAVRAKKGYIQICVTSGKDTGYIGGMNRTSDKKAFANKHCIDAMYVMRPDIVEIMNISDQPISLNNWQIIVNTGDSVNRVGLIRNVPHYSMDRHGRYDDPNPTIPAHGYFYLTNNRYYFDKVYGSAKSGTWGDSSSETYGCYELPASLWGIRYKIVAINVARVKVKGANWKKDQMKGEMVEFQSTSRPKNSNGISGIRRGIVGNTKDTLRLSVNAYGTGVRVGDDAIIVGLPGAGGFLSMTLKNEYNQIATRIVEYGSLDPSDIEYSTQKIDPTRYDWQISKKPTFGGTEALARNHGVSANVKDQANIKNGNYSSLVEFQSVKTAKKFEKVGSAQGGKGSFQILKAIGKYFTTSGIRLDPEEKDVHISGWSPTFGKAVFSKSGLIKAENVSWTPNIWEYQKLRILSGKQRGETFLVTGNTENSITVDGYSVPGGKLLSINKDDSFTLGPGYSTPMYYTSREAEEGVWEWKNRDLHKTYYGIYLAGLNDSIDTTEFLEENYNAKIEVLAYNFTTREYDELPIDFGDKTLNDLYGNPGSKVGRFQYEK
;
A
#
# COMPACT_ATOMS: atom_id res chain seq x y z
N LEU A 1 40.37 34.00 -24.06
CA LEU A 1 41.29 34.97 -23.37
C LEU A 1 40.71 35.44 -22.03
N ARG A 2 40.06 34.54 -21.27
CA ARG A 2 39.60 34.79 -19.89
C ARG A 2 40.00 33.63 -18.98
N ASP A 3 41.11 32.98 -19.32
CA ASP A 3 41.34 31.59 -18.95
C ASP A 3 42.32 31.43 -17.78
N THR A 4 42.91 32.52 -17.31
CA THR A 4 43.82 32.52 -16.15
C THR A 4 43.69 33.81 -15.33
N TYR A 5 43.97 33.74 -14.03
CA TYR A 5 44.08 34.88 -13.12
C TYR A 5 45.42 34.85 -12.38
N TRP A 6 45.97 36.02 -12.06
CA TRP A 6 47.19 36.12 -11.25
C TRP A 6 46.91 35.85 -9.77
N ASP A 7 47.54 34.83 -9.18
CA ASP A 7 47.50 34.55 -7.74
C ASP A 7 48.70 35.19 -7.04
N GLU A 8 48.51 36.41 -6.54
CA GLU A 8 49.52 37.18 -5.78
C GLU A 8 50.14 36.39 -4.61
N SER A 9 49.40 35.50 -3.94
CA SER A 9 49.92 34.73 -2.79
C SER A 9 50.97 33.70 -3.19
N LYS A 10 50.94 33.29 -4.45
CA LYS A 10 51.85 32.29 -5.02
C LYS A 10 52.73 32.87 -6.13
N SER A 11 52.50 34.12 -6.50
CA SER A 11 53.12 34.81 -7.62
C SER A 11 53.08 34.00 -8.93
N VAL A 12 51.95 33.36 -9.23
CA VAL A 12 51.75 32.56 -10.45
C VAL A 12 50.38 32.78 -11.07
N MET A 13 50.27 32.63 -12.40
CA MET A 13 48.98 32.54 -13.09
C MET A 13 48.30 31.22 -12.72
N GLN A 14 47.03 31.27 -12.33
CA GLN A 14 46.19 30.12 -12.01
C GLN A 14 44.97 30.05 -12.93
N LEU A 15 44.50 28.84 -13.19
CA LEU A 15 43.22 28.62 -13.87
C LEU A 15 42.06 28.93 -12.91
N PRO A 16 40.98 29.59 -13.37
CA PRO A 16 39.74 29.67 -12.62
C PRO A 16 39.19 28.26 -12.35
N VAL A 17 38.54 28.10 -11.20
CA VAL A 17 37.92 26.86 -10.75
C VAL A 17 36.59 26.69 -11.47
N ASN A 18 36.41 25.60 -12.21
CA ASN A 18 35.13 25.32 -12.88
C ASN A 18 34.11 24.80 -11.87
N VAL A 19 33.12 25.63 -11.55
CA VAL A 19 32.16 25.38 -10.48
C VAL A 19 31.32 24.12 -10.70
N ASN A 20 31.08 23.73 -11.95
CA ASN A 20 30.29 22.55 -12.29
C ASN A 20 31.03 21.22 -12.05
N VAL A 21 32.32 21.24 -11.72
CA VAL A 21 33.15 20.04 -11.53
C VAL A 21 34.07 20.11 -10.30
N SER A 22 33.97 21.17 -9.50
CA SER A 22 34.90 21.42 -8.39
C SER A 22 34.41 20.89 -7.05
N THR A 23 35.32 20.39 -6.20
CA THR A 23 34.99 19.92 -4.85
C THR A 23 34.64 21.07 -3.90
N THR A 24 33.88 20.78 -2.83
CA THR A 24 33.56 21.74 -1.75
C THR A 24 34.81 22.39 -1.18
N ARG A 25 35.91 21.63 -1.07
CA ARG A 25 37.19 22.14 -0.57
C ARG A 25 37.85 23.14 -1.53
N GLN A 26 37.76 22.90 -2.84
CA GLN A 26 38.27 23.83 -3.87
C GLN A 26 37.44 25.12 -3.88
N ILE A 27 36.11 25.01 -3.86
CA ILE A 27 35.19 26.16 -3.77
C ILE A 27 35.46 26.96 -2.48
N HIS A 28 35.57 26.30 -1.32
CA HIS A 28 35.88 26.97 -0.06
C HIS A 28 37.23 27.71 -0.09
N LYS A 29 38.28 27.10 -0.67
CA LYS A 29 39.60 27.75 -0.82
C LYS A 29 39.52 29.00 -1.69
N VAL A 30 38.66 29.01 -2.71
CA VAL A 30 38.45 30.17 -3.58
C VAL A 30 37.63 31.25 -2.88
N LEU A 31 36.55 30.87 -2.19
CA LEU A 31 35.72 31.78 -1.41
C LEU A 31 36.54 32.48 -0.31
N LYS A 32 37.36 31.72 0.43
CA LYS A 32 38.26 32.27 1.44
C LYS A 32 39.22 33.30 0.81
N ARG A 33 39.87 32.96 -0.30
CA ARG A 33 40.78 33.88 -1.01
C ARG A 33 40.08 35.14 -1.53
N GLY A 34 38.87 35.00 -2.06
CA GLY A 34 38.04 36.14 -2.45
C GLY A 34 37.69 37.03 -1.27
N ASN A 35 37.36 36.42 -0.13
CA ASN A 35 37.02 37.10 1.12
C ASN A 35 38.23 37.81 1.74
N ASP A 36 39.42 37.21 1.67
CA ASP A 36 40.66 37.80 2.18
C ASP A 36 41.04 39.08 1.39
N ARG A 37 40.75 39.12 0.09
CA ARG A 37 41.03 40.29 -0.77
C ARG A 37 39.93 41.34 -0.76
N LYS A 38 38.67 40.92 -0.65
CA LYS A 38 37.52 41.80 -0.55
C LYS A 38 36.53 41.18 0.45
N PRO A 39 36.60 41.56 1.73
CA PRO A 39 35.75 40.97 2.76
C PRO A 39 34.27 41.09 2.41
N PHE A 40 33.58 39.95 2.39
CA PHE A 40 32.13 39.85 2.15
C PHE A 40 31.42 38.92 3.15
N GLU A 41 32.16 38.13 3.93
CA GLU A 41 31.65 37.26 5.00
C GLU A 41 32.63 37.27 6.19
N GLY A 42 32.15 37.63 7.37
CA GLY A 42 32.97 37.77 8.58
C GLY A 42 33.27 36.45 9.30
N SER A 43 32.55 35.38 8.97
CA SER A 43 32.67 34.08 9.64
C SER A 43 33.25 33.00 8.73
N SER A 44 34.38 32.41 9.16
CA SER A 44 34.96 31.22 8.51
C SER A 44 34.03 30.00 8.52
N ARG A 45 33.15 29.90 9.51
CA ARG A 45 32.10 28.86 9.53
C ARG A 45 31.08 29.10 8.42
N ASN A 46 30.66 30.35 8.22
CA ASN A 46 29.69 30.71 7.19
C ASN A 46 30.28 30.57 5.77
N LEU A 47 31.58 30.84 5.58
CA LEU A 47 32.27 30.56 4.32
C LEU A 47 32.28 29.07 3.96
N ARG A 48 32.42 28.18 4.96
CA ARG A 48 32.31 26.72 4.76
C ARG A 48 30.91 26.30 4.40
N VAL A 49 29.91 26.84 5.09
CA VAL A 49 28.48 26.62 4.79
C VAL A 49 28.14 27.13 3.39
N LEU A 50 28.66 28.29 2.99
CA LEU A 50 28.47 28.84 1.65
C LEU A 50 29.09 27.93 0.57
N ALA A 51 30.27 27.37 0.83
CA ALA A 51 30.90 26.40 -0.07
C ALA A 51 30.07 25.11 -0.20
N ALA A 52 29.53 24.60 0.91
CA ALA A 52 28.64 23.44 0.92
C ALA A 52 27.37 23.73 0.12
N ASN A 53 26.67 24.82 0.41
CA ASN A 53 25.44 25.17 -0.31
C ASN A 53 25.64 25.39 -1.83
N ILE A 54 26.80 25.88 -2.27
CA ILE A 54 27.12 26.03 -3.70
C ILE A 54 27.29 24.65 -4.37
N ILE A 55 27.84 23.68 -3.65
CA ILE A 55 27.99 22.30 -4.11
C ILE A 55 26.64 21.60 -4.09
N ASP A 56 25.88 21.72 -2.99
CA ASP A 56 24.54 21.16 -2.87
C ASP A 56 23.64 21.70 -4.00
N TYR A 57 23.65 23.01 -4.26
CA TYR A 57 22.92 23.60 -5.39
C TYR A 57 23.37 23.07 -6.76
N ARG A 58 24.66 22.80 -6.95
CA ARG A 58 25.16 22.18 -8.19
C ARG A 58 24.66 20.74 -8.31
N ASP A 59 24.80 19.96 -7.24
CA ASP A 59 24.50 18.54 -7.20
C ASP A 59 23.00 18.30 -7.33
N GLU A 60 22.18 19.06 -6.59
CA GLU A 60 20.72 19.08 -6.74
C GLU A 60 20.33 19.52 -8.15
N ASN A 61 20.95 20.54 -8.75
CA ASN A 61 20.66 20.86 -10.15
C ASN A 61 21.12 19.76 -11.10
N GLN A 62 22.25 19.10 -10.88
CA GLN A 62 22.70 18.00 -11.75
C GLN A 62 21.75 16.81 -11.64
N VAL A 63 21.39 16.40 -10.43
CA VAL A 63 20.36 15.39 -10.16
C VAL A 63 19.06 15.83 -10.83
N LEU A 64 18.52 16.99 -10.52
CA LEU A 64 17.21 17.43 -10.99
C LEU A 64 17.17 17.87 -12.48
N THR A 65 18.30 18.12 -13.17
CA THR A 65 18.29 18.53 -14.60
C THR A 65 18.78 17.46 -15.57
N THR A 66 19.52 16.45 -15.10
CA THR A 66 20.06 15.40 -15.98
C THR A 66 19.61 13.99 -15.62
N LEU A 67 19.29 13.69 -14.35
CA LEU A 67 19.09 12.31 -13.89
C LEU A 67 17.88 12.09 -12.94
N GLY A 68 17.18 13.12 -12.50
CA GLY A 68 16.28 13.05 -11.33
C GLY A 68 14.87 13.59 -11.59
N SER A 69 14.70 14.71 -12.29
CA SER A 69 13.37 15.27 -12.53
C SER A 69 12.48 14.38 -13.40
N ASP A 70 13.02 13.87 -14.52
CA ASP A 70 12.28 12.95 -15.41
C ASP A 70 12.01 11.56 -14.77
N TYR A 71 12.71 11.25 -13.67
CA TYR A 71 12.66 9.98 -12.95
C TYR A 71 11.91 10.04 -11.63
N GLY A 72 11.48 11.23 -11.23
CA GLY A 72 10.85 11.44 -9.94
C GLY A 72 11.76 11.31 -8.72
N ILE A 73 13.08 11.20 -8.92
CA ILE A 73 14.06 11.13 -7.84
C ILE A 73 14.15 12.51 -7.20
N GLU A 74 13.89 12.55 -5.89
CA GLU A 74 13.79 13.79 -5.07
C GLU A 74 12.63 14.73 -5.45
N SER A 75 12.01 14.57 -6.63
CA SER A 75 10.84 15.34 -7.06
C SER A 75 9.49 14.69 -6.74
N ILE A 76 9.44 13.40 -6.35
CA ILE A 76 8.25 12.81 -5.74
C ILE A 76 8.40 12.82 -4.22
N CYS A 77 7.42 13.40 -3.54
CA CYS A 77 7.41 13.49 -2.09
C CYS A 77 6.11 12.92 -1.54
N PHE A 78 6.19 12.20 -0.42
CA PHE A 78 5.00 11.91 0.36
C PHE A 78 4.43 13.20 0.93
N ASN A 79 3.13 13.45 0.73
CA ASN A 79 2.47 14.68 1.17
C ASN A 79 1.63 14.44 2.42
N GLU A 80 0.78 13.42 2.39
CA GLU A 80 -0.16 13.13 3.47
C GLU A 80 -0.42 11.62 3.60
N ILE A 81 -0.49 11.14 4.84
CA ILE A 81 -0.67 9.73 5.17
C ILE A 81 -1.81 9.58 6.16
N MET A 82 -2.71 8.65 5.88
CA MET A 82 -3.68 8.16 6.84
C MET A 82 -3.46 6.67 7.03
N ALA A 83 -2.89 6.33 8.18
CA ALA A 83 -2.77 4.95 8.60
C ALA A 83 -4.14 4.37 8.99
N VAL A 84 -4.20 3.05 9.09
CA VAL A 84 -5.35 2.21 9.53
C VAL A 84 -5.79 2.47 10.98
N ASN A 85 -5.90 3.73 11.39
CA ASN A 85 -6.31 4.11 12.74
C ASN A 85 -7.76 3.72 12.97
N GLY A 86 -7.90 2.77 13.88
CA GLY A 86 -9.16 2.27 14.34
C GLY A 86 -9.62 0.99 13.67
N SER A 87 -8.78 0.24 12.96
CA SER A 87 -9.12 -1.18 12.75
C SER A 87 -9.07 -1.96 14.06
N TYR A 88 -9.91 -2.99 14.15
CA TYR A 88 -9.93 -3.87 15.30
C TYR A 88 -10.48 -5.23 14.93
N THR A 89 -10.22 -6.20 15.80
CA THR A 89 -10.74 -7.55 15.71
C THR A 89 -11.61 -7.83 16.92
N PHE A 90 -12.76 -8.46 16.70
CA PHE A 90 -13.56 -9.05 17.77
C PHE A 90 -13.64 -10.55 17.57
N GLU A 91 -13.39 -11.30 18.64
CA GLU A 91 -13.72 -12.72 18.66
C GLU A 91 -15.25 -12.86 18.72
N SER A 92 -15.79 -13.74 17.87
CA SER A 92 -17.22 -14.00 17.78
C SER A 92 -17.74 -14.60 19.08
N ASP A 93 -16.90 -15.38 19.76
CA ASP A 93 -17.15 -16.06 21.02
C ASP A 93 -16.85 -15.17 22.24
N SER A 94 -16.83 -13.86 22.11
CA SER A 94 -16.84 -12.96 23.27
C SER A 94 -18.23 -12.35 23.47
N ALA A 95 -19.10 -13.06 24.19
CA ALA A 95 -20.47 -12.61 24.51
C ALA A 95 -20.51 -11.32 25.37
N ILE A 96 -19.39 -10.98 26.02
CA ILE A 96 -19.25 -9.76 26.84
C ILE A 96 -19.11 -8.52 25.94
N THR A 97 -18.60 -8.67 24.72
CA THR A 97 -18.25 -7.55 23.83
C THR A 97 -19.09 -7.46 22.56
N VAL A 98 -19.63 -8.57 22.04
CA VAL A 98 -20.49 -8.58 20.84
C VAL A 98 -21.89 -9.07 21.20
N HIS A 99 -22.91 -8.25 20.91
CA HIS A 99 -24.29 -8.57 21.25
C HIS A 99 -25.00 -9.28 20.09
N ARG A 100 -25.64 -10.43 20.35
CA ARG A 100 -26.30 -11.25 19.31
C ARG A 100 -27.71 -11.62 19.70
N TYR A 101 -28.67 -11.59 18.77
CA TYR A 101 -30.08 -11.90 19.09
C TYR A 101 -30.28 -13.26 19.77
N GLY A 102 -29.52 -14.29 19.38
CA GLY A 102 -29.58 -15.62 20.04
C GLY A 102 -28.96 -15.70 21.45
N SER A 103 -28.19 -14.69 21.90
CA SER A 103 -27.32 -14.79 23.09
C SER A 103 -27.79 -14.03 24.34
N TRP A 104 -28.65 -13.01 24.21
CA TRP A 104 -29.11 -12.18 25.36
C TRP A 104 -29.87 -12.96 26.43
N PHE A 105 -30.35 -14.16 26.08
CA PHE A 105 -31.24 -14.98 26.90
C PHE A 105 -30.59 -16.33 27.22
N TYR A 106 -29.28 -16.45 27.05
CA TYR A 106 -28.56 -17.67 27.37
C TYR A 106 -28.35 -17.77 28.88
N PRO A 107 -28.81 -18.83 29.56
CA PRO A 107 -28.46 -19.06 30.95
C PRO A 107 -26.95 -19.33 31.02
N GLN A 108 -26.24 -18.63 31.92
CA GLN A 108 -24.86 -18.98 32.22
C GLN A 108 -24.79 -20.47 32.58
N ARG A 109 -23.85 -21.20 31.95
CA ARG A 109 -23.44 -22.58 32.28
C ARG A 109 -22.93 -22.67 33.72
N ARG A 110 -23.78 -22.55 34.73
CA ARG A 110 -23.47 -23.10 36.05
C ARG A 110 -23.97 -24.54 36.04
N ASN A 111 -23.04 -25.48 36.08
CA ASN A 111 -23.21 -26.94 36.04
C ASN A 111 -24.19 -27.54 37.07
N THR A 112 -24.97 -26.74 37.79
CA THR A 112 -25.84 -27.16 38.88
C THR A 112 -27.30 -26.73 38.71
N ASP A 113 -27.65 -25.97 37.67
CA ASP A 113 -29.03 -25.52 37.46
C ASP A 113 -29.51 -25.97 36.07
N PRO A 114 -30.38 -26.98 35.95
CA PRO A 114 -30.96 -27.37 34.67
C PRO A 114 -31.66 -26.15 34.08
N PHE A 115 -31.21 -25.71 32.89
CA PHE A 115 -31.76 -24.65 32.06
C PHE A 115 -32.76 -23.72 32.77
N ASN A 116 -32.30 -22.58 33.29
CA ASN A 116 -33.19 -21.63 33.94
C ASN A 116 -34.09 -20.92 32.91
N TYR A 117 -35.20 -21.58 32.51
CA TYR A 117 -36.18 -21.09 31.54
C TYR A 117 -36.84 -19.76 31.96
N ARG A 118 -36.62 -19.29 33.20
CA ARG A 118 -37.15 -18.02 33.71
C ARG A 118 -36.62 -16.78 32.97
N ALA A 119 -35.56 -16.91 32.16
CA ALA A 119 -35.00 -15.84 31.30
C ALA A 119 -35.56 -15.78 29.85
N GLY A 120 -36.64 -16.50 29.55
CA GLY A 120 -37.23 -16.56 28.21
C GLY A 120 -38.27 -15.48 27.88
N TRP A 121 -38.74 -15.53 26.64
CA TRP A 121 -39.82 -14.70 26.09
C TRP A 121 -41.18 -15.16 26.62
N LYS A 122 -42.06 -14.24 26.99
CA LYS A 122 -43.44 -14.59 27.36
C LYS A 122 -44.36 -14.56 26.14
N VAL A 123 -45.14 -15.62 25.94
CA VAL A 123 -46.13 -15.70 24.86
C VAL A 123 -47.35 -14.85 25.22
N LYS A 124 -47.66 -13.85 24.40
CA LYS A 124 -48.81 -12.95 24.60
C LYS A 124 -50.07 -13.49 23.93
N THR A 125 -49.96 -13.89 22.66
CA THR A 125 -51.08 -14.44 21.88
C THR A 125 -50.58 -15.48 20.90
N ILE A 126 -51.43 -16.47 20.62
CA ILE A 126 -51.26 -17.45 19.55
C ILE A 126 -52.47 -17.32 18.64
N GLN A 127 -52.25 -16.96 17.38
CA GLN A 127 -53.28 -16.78 16.36
C GLN A 127 -53.10 -17.82 15.26
N ASN A 128 -54.15 -18.60 14.99
CA ASN A 128 -54.14 -19.54 13.88
C ASN A 128 -54.28 -18.77 12.55
N LEU A 129 -53.40 -19.08 11.58
CA LEU A 129 -53.36 -18.38 10.29
C LEU A 129 -54.10 -19.14 9.18
N GLY A 130 -54.56 -20.38 9.42
CA GLY A 130 -55.34 -21.17 8.46
C GLY A 130 -54.58 -21.63 7.22
N GLY A 131 -53.25 -21.53 7.19
CA GLY A 131 -52.43 -21.85 6.02
C GLY A 131 -51.08 -22.47 6.37
N SER A 132 -50.41 -23.02 5.35
CA SER A 132 -49.08 -23.62 5.49
C SER A 132 -47.98 -22.69 4.98
N ARG A 133 -46.83 -22.73 5.66
CA ARG A 133 -45.64 -21.93 5.36
C ARG A 133 -44.46 -22.85 5.09
N SER A 134 -43.49 -22.33 4.34
CA SER A 134 -42.26 -23.05 4.04
C SER A 134 -41.22 -22.84 5.13
N VAL A 135 -40.57 -23.92 5.55
CA VAL A 135 -39.48 -23.89 6.53
C VAL A 135 -38.42 -24.92 6.14
N MET A 136 -37.16 -24.59 6.37
CA MET A 136 -36.06 -25.54 6.25
C MET A 136 -36.05 -26.42 7.51
N ARG A 137 -36.26 -27.73 7.35
CA ARG A 137 -36.14 -28.71 8.42
C ARG A 137 -35.15 -29.76 7.99
N ALA A 138 -34.10 -29.91 8.78
CA ALA A 138 -33.14 -30.99 8.58
C ALA A 138 -32.50 -31.02 7.17
N GLY A 139 -32.23 -29.84 6.60
CA GLY A 139 -31.69 -29.69 5.25
C GLY A 139 -32.71 -29.83 4.11
N GLU A 140 -33.98 -30.10 4.43
CA GLU A 140 -35.06 -30.22 3.46
C GLU A 140 -36.10 -29.10 3.63
N LYS A 141 -36.58 -28.57 2.51
CA LYS A 141 -37.62 -27.56 2.50
C LYS A 141 -38.99 -28.22 2.62
N GLU A 142 -39.68 -27.98 3.72
CA GLU A 142 -41.01 -28.52 3.99
C GLU A 142 -42.07 -27.42 3.97
N LYS A 143 -43.34 -27.80 3.75
CA LYS A 143 -44.50 -26.92 3.85
C LYS A 143 -45.41 -27.42 4.97
N LEU A 144 -45.46 -26.68 6.08
CA LEU A 144 -46.15 -27.09 7.32
C LEU A 144 -47.19 -26.03 7.73
N PRO A 145 -48.29 -26.43 8.38
CA PRO A 145 -49.23 -25.46 8.95
C PRO A 145 -48.52 -24.59 9.99
N ALA A 146 -48.90 -23.32 10.09
CA ALA A 146 -48.23 -22.35 10.95
C ALA A 146 -49.22 -21.48 11.74
N VAL A 147 -48.80 -21.06 12.92
CA VAL A 147 -49.49 -20.06 13.75
C VAL A 147 -48.63 -18.81 13.90
N LYS A 148 -49.27 -17.68 14.20
CA LYS A 148 -48.58 -16.46 14.59
C LYS A 148 -48.51 -16.39 16.12
N ILE A 149 -47.30 -16.32 16.66
CA ILE A 149 -47.06 -16.16 18.10
C ILE A 149 -46.54 -14.76 18.33
N THR A 150 -47.27 -13.95 19.11
CA THR A 150 -46.77 -12.64 19.55
C THR A 150 -46.04 -12.81 20.87
N LEU A 151 -44.79 -12.35 20.94
CA LEU A 151 -43.98 -12.40 22.16
C LEU A 151 -43.92 -11.03 22.84
N SER A 152 -43.80 -11.06 24.17
CA SER A 152 -43.55 -9.88 25.00
C SER A 152 -42.09 -9.85 25.48
N GLU A 153 -41.63 -8.69 25.95
CA GLU A 153 -40.23 -8.55 26.42
C GLU A 153 -39.88 -9.65 27.45
N PRO A 154 -38.64 -10.19 27.38
CA PRO A 154 -38.15 -11.16 28.34
C PRO A 154 -38.22 -10.62 29.76
N THR A 155 -38.71 -11.45 30.67
CA THR A 155 -39.00 -11.03 32.05
C THR A 155 -37.78 -11.07 32.96
N GLN A 156 -36.74 -11.82 32.60
CA GLN A 156 -35.44 -11.81 33.26
C GLN A 156 -34.34 -11.67 32.20
N TRP A 157 -33.32 -10.90 32.55
CA TRP A 157 -32.16 -10.61 31.71
C TRP A 157 -30.93 -11.20 32.38
N ASP A 158 -29.90 -11.54 31.62
CA ASP A 158 -28.62 -11.90 32.21
C ASP A 158 -28.09 -10.74 33.08
N ASN A 159 -27.47 -11.06 34.22
CA ASN A 159 -26.96 -10.05 35.17
C ASN A 159 -25.71 -9.31 34.64
N SER A 160 -25.46 -9.29 33.34
CA SER A 160 -24.30 -8.64 32.74
C SER A 160 -24.57 -7.14 32.50
N ASN A 161 -23.59 -6.29 32.82
CA ASN A 161 -23.56 -4.82 32.74
C ASN A 161 -24.52 -4.16 31.72
N GLY A 162 -25.77 -3.94 32.13
CA GLY A 162 -26.76 -3.17 31.37
C GLY A 162 -27.36 -3.86 30.14
N SER A 163 -27.35 -5.20 30.06
CA SER A 163 -27.89 -5.96 28.91
C SER A 163 -29.30 -5.51 28.50
N ARG A 164 -30.26 -5.41 29.42
CA ARG A 164 -31.60 -4.88 29.08
C ARG A 164 -31.59 -3.52 28.38
N SER A 165 -30.76 -2.58 28.86
CA SER A 165 -30.67 -1.23 28.28
C SER A 165 -30.07 -1.26 26.87
N LYS A 166 -29.02 -2.07 26.65
CA LYS A 166 -28.37 -2.23 25.35
C LYS A 166 -29.30 -2.91 24.35
N TYR A 167 -30.07 -3.91 24.79
CA TYR A 167 -31.07 -4.58 23.94
C TYR A 167 -32.13 -3.59 23.49
N LYS A 168 -32.68 -2.82 24.43
CA LYS A 168 -33.65 -1.77 24.12
C LYS A 168 -33.09 -0.74 23.15
N LYS A 169 -31.84 -0.33 23.33
CA LYS A 169 -31.14 0.57 22.40
C LYS A 169 -31.07 -0.05 20.99
N ILE A 170 -30.66 -1.31 20.88
CA ILE A 170 -30.56 -2.02 19.59
C ILE A 170 -31.94 -2.18 18.93
N ILE A 171 -32.95 -2.71 19.63
CA ILE A 171 -34.29 -2.90 19.06
C ILE A 171 -34.97 -1.59 18.69
N SER A 172 -34.78 -0.53 19.48
CA SER A 172 -35.28 0.80 19.13
C SER A 172 -34.64 1.34 17.84
N THR A 173 -33.44 0.88 17.51
CA THR A 173 -32.72 1.28 16.29
C THR A 173 -33.26 0.55 15.06
N THR A 174 -33.64 -0.71 15.21
CA THR A 174 -34.19 -1.53 14.12
C THR A 174 -35.72 -1.46 13.99
N GLY A 175 -36.41 -0.85 14.95
CA GLY A 175 -37.87 -0.74 14.97
C GLY A 175 -38.59 -2.06 15.30
N GLY A 176 -37.91 -2.97 16.01
CA GLY A 176 -38.34 -4.35 16.25
C GLY A 176 -37.28 -5.37 15.81
N TRP A 177 -37.62 -6.65 15.78
CA TRP A 177 -36.79 -7.65 15.12
C TRP A 177 -36.72 -7.39 13.62
N VAL A 178 -35.55 -7.67 13.04
CA VAL A 178 -35.39 -7.64 11.57
C VAL A 178 -36.30 -8.74 10.99
N PRO A 179 -37.09 -8.45 9.95
CA PRO A 179 -37.97 -9.44 9.35
C PRO A 179 -37.19 -10.68 8.92
N ASP A 180 -37.74 -11.85 9.24
CA ASP A 180 -37.21 -13.18 8.91
C ASP A 180 -35.81 -13.51 9.46
N VAL A 181 -35.27 -12.74 10.41
CA VAL A 181 -34.03 -13.09 11.13
C VAL A 181 -34.08 -14.45 11.84
N PHE A 182 -35.27 -14.87 12.27
CA PHE A 182 -35.50 -16.16 12.93
C PHE A 182 -36.10 -17.20 11.99
N LYS A 183 -36.12 -16.94 10.68
CA LYS A 183 -36.53 -17.97 9.71
C LYS A 183 -35.59 -19.17 9.81
N ASN A 184 -36.17 -20.37 9.76
CA ASN A 184 -35.52 -21.67 9.91
C ASN A 184 -34.92 -21.96 11.31
N ALA A 185 -34.96 -21.00 12.23
CA ALA A 185 -34.60 -21.19 13.64
C ALA A 185 -35.65 -22.06 14.38
N LEU A 186 -35.38 -22.38 15.64
CA LEU A 186 -36.29 -23.16 16.49
C LEU A 186 -36.87 -22.32 17.62
N LEU A 187 -38.18 -22.45 17.83
CA LEU A 187 -38.83 -22.05 19.06
C LEU A 187 -38.78 -23.23 20.03
N VAL A 188 -38.08 -23.04 21.15
CA VAL A 188 -37.96 -24.01 22.22
C VAL A 188 -38.98 -23.71 23.30
N VAL A 189 -39.83 -24.70 23.58
CA VAL A 189 -40.93 -24.63 24.52
C VAL A 189 -40.70 -25.67 25.62
N ALA A 190 -40.70 -25.22 26.87
CA ALA A 190 -40.74 -26.12 28.01
C ALA A 190 -42.19 -26.58 28.27
N THR A 191 -42.43 -27.88 28.26
CA THR A 191 -43.76 -28.48 28.46
C THR A 191 -44.06 -28.80 29.93
N ASP A 192 -43.03 -28.88 30.77
CA ASP A 192 -43.10 -29.14 32.20
C ASP A 192 -42.69 -27.91 33.06
N LYS A 193 -43.10 -27.90 34.34
CA LYS A 193 -42.79 -26.78 35.26
C LYS A 193 -41.31 -26.70 35.64
N ARG A 194 -40.54 -27.78 35.46
CA ARG A 194 -39.10 -27.85 35.78
C ARG A 194 -38.22 -27.43 34.61
N GLY A 195 -38.78 -27.27 33.41
CA GLY A 195 -38.00 -26.92 32.20
C GLY A 195 -37.11 -28.06 31.73
N THR A 196 -37.47 -29.31 32.05
CA THR A 196 -36.70 -30.51 31.70
C THR A 196 -37.21 -31.20 30.45
N ASP A 197 -38.50 -31.04 30.11
CA ASP A 197 -39.10 -31.56 28.88
C ASP A 197 -39.24 -30.44 27.85
N LEU A 198 -38.57 -30.60 26.71
CA LEU A 198 -38.37 -29.55 25.70
C LEU A 198 -38.92 -29.96 24.34
N LYS A 199 -39.72 -29.07 23.77
CA LYS A 199 -40.26 -29.21 22.41
C LYS A 199 -39.69 -28.14 21.50
N TYR A 200 -39.38 -28.53 20.27
CA TYR A 200 -38.71 -27.71 19.27
C TYR A 200 -39.63 -27.49 18.08
N PHE A 201 -40.13 -26.27 17.92
CA PHE A 201 -41.03 -25.89 16.84
C PHE A 201 -40.27 -25.09 15.77
N PRO A 202 -40.29 -25.49 14.49
CA PRO A 202 -39.63 -24.73 13.43
C PRO A 202 -40.27 -23.36 13.24
N ILE A 203 -39.44 -22.33 13.05
CA ILE A 203 -39.89 -20.97 12.77
C ILE A 203 -39.82 -20.72 11.26
N ALA A 204 -40.96 -20.44 10.62
CA ALA A 204 -41.05 -20.14 9.18
C ALA A 204 -40.75 -18.67 8.84
N GLY A 205 -40.52 -17.83 9.84
CA GLY A 205 -40.17 -16.41 9.71
C GLY A 205 -40.62 -15.59 10.91
N ASN A 206 -40.38 -14.29 10.87
CA ASN A 206 -40.81 -13.37 11.92
C ASN A 206 -41.09 -11.96 11.38
N ASP A 207 -41.89 -11.21 12.13
CA ASP A 207 -42.02 -9.76 11.99
C ASP A 207 -41.43 -9.05 13.22
N LYS A 208 -41.85 -7.80 13.50
CA LYS A 208 -41.27 -6.93 14.54
C LYS A 208 -41.23 -7.56 15.94
N ASN A 209 -42.24 -8.35 16.30
CA ASN A 209 -42.39 -8.94 17.64
C ASN A 209 -43.16 -10.27 17.63
N SER A 210 -43.41 -10.82 16.44
CA SER A 210 -44.14 -12.07 16.28
C SER A 210 -43.35 -13.07 15.46
N LEU A 211 -43.53 -14.34 15.79
CA LEU A 211 -42.97 -15.48 15.07
C LEU A 211 -44.07 -16.18 14.29
N TYR A 212 -43.73 -16.69 13.11
CA TYR A 212 -44.56 -17.63 12.36
C TYR A 212 -44.04 -19.03 12.66
N VAL A 213 -44.72 -19.77 13.52
CA VAL A 213 -44.24 -21.02 14.09
C VAL A 213 -45.00 -22.19 13.48
N CYS A 214 -44.28 -23.14 12.91
CA CYS A 214 -44.83 -24.33 12.30
C CYS A 214 -45.11 -25.41 13.34
N TYR A 215 -46.18 -26.17 13.13
CA TYR A 215 -46.54 -27.33 13.93
C TYR A 215 -46.81 -28.54 13.04
N ASN A 216 -46.81 -29.74 13.63
CA ASN A 216 -47.22 -30.95 12.94
C ASN A 216 -47.93 -31.91 13.90
N ASN A 217 -49.25 -32.03 13.76
CA ASN A 217 -50.09 -32.86 14.64
C ASN A 217 -49.86 -34.37 14.49
N SER A 218 -49.12 -34.83 13.47
CA SER A 218 -48.74 -36.24 13.31
C SER A 218 -47.33 -36.56 13.80
N LYS A 219 -46.64 -35.58 14.41
CA LYS A 219 -45.24 -35.70 14.88
C LYS A 219 -45.08 -35.07 16.27
N ASP A 220 -43.84 -34.94 16.72
CA ASP A 220 -43.46 -34.62 18.11
C ASP A 220 -43.75 -33.18 18.60
N TYR A 221 -44.39 -32.32 17.79
CA TYR A 221 -44.60 -30.89 18.07
C TYR A 221 -45.98 -30.41 17.57
N THR A 222 -47.00 -30.70 18.37
CA THR A 222 -48.42 -30.50 18.05
C THR A 222 -48.90 -29.08 18.34
N LEU A 223 -50.02 -28.68 17.72
CA LEU A 223 -50.66 -27.40 18.01
C LEU A 223 -51.15 -27.30 19.47
N GLU A 224 -51.58 -28.41 20.05
CA GLU A 224 -52.05 -28.49 21.44
C GLU A 224 -50.92 -28.18 22.43
N GLU A 225 -49.75 -28.77 22.25
CA GLU A 225 -48.56 -28.50 23.07
C GLU A 225 -48.17 -27.02 23.01
N LEU A 226 -48.26 -26.41 21.82
CA LEU A 226 -47.97 -24.99 21.63
C LEU A 226 -48.98 -24.07 22.34
N HIS A 227 -50.27 -24.43 22.35
CA HIS A 227 -51.30 -23.70 23.10
C HIS A 227 -51.20 -23.93 24.61
N SER A 228 -50.64 -25.05 25.06
CA SER A 228 -50.45 -25.32 26.49
C SER A 228 -49.50 -24.31 27.16
N VAL A 229 -48.67 -23.61 26.38
CA VAL A 229 -47.71 -22.59 26.81
C VAL A 229 -48.42 -21.33 27.35
N THR A 230 -49.48 -20.87 26.68
CA THR A 230 -50.24 -19.68 27.11
C THR A 230 -51.00 -19.90 28.42
N ASN A 231 -51.38 -21.14 28.71
CA ASN A 231 -52.16 -21.49 29.90
C ASN A 231 -51.31 -21.67 31.17
N LYS A 232 -49.97 -21.74 31.04
CA LYS A 232 -49.04 -22.08 32.14
C LYS A 232 -48.09 -20.95 32.56
N ASP A 233 -48.27 -19.72 32.05
CA ASP A 233 -47.29 -18.60 32.15
C ASP A 233 -45.87 -19.03 31.71
N ALA A 234 -45.80 -19.95 30.75
CA ALA A 234 -44.54 -20.55 30.32
C ALA A 234 -43.74 -19.59 29.42
N THR A 235 -42.43 -19.60 29.60
CA THR A 235 -41.46 -18.84 28.83
C THR A 235 -40.92 -19.69 27.67
N VAL A 236 -40.72 -19.07 26.52
CA VAL A 236 -40.16 -19.71 25.32
C VAL A 236 -38.78 -19.14 25.01
N ARG A 237 -37.95 -19.95 24.36
CA ARG A 237 -36.63 -19.54 23.86
C ARG A 237 -36.61 -19.61 22.34
N ILE A 238 -35.88 -18.69 21.72
CA ILE A 238 -35.56 -18.76 20.29
C ILE A 238 -34.12 -19.28 20.20
N ASP A 239 -33.91 -20.36 19.44
CA ASP A 239 -32.59 -20.92 19.15
C ASP A 239 -32.27 -20.71 17.67
N THR A 240 -31.32 -19.81 17.40
CA THR A 240 -30.88 -19.47 16.03
C THR A 240 -29.97 -20.54 15.43
N MET A 241 -29.65 -21.62 16.16
CA MET A 241 -28.78 -22.70 15.71
C MET A 241 -27.33 -22.27 15.43
N TRP A 242 -26.97 -21.04 15.80
CA TRP A 242 -25.60 -20.53 15.86
C TRP A 242 -25.06 -20.75 17.27
N TRP A 243 -24.19 -21.74 17.41
CA TRP A 243 -23.69 -22.17 18.70
C TRP A 243 -22.36 -21.54 19.05
N TYR A 244 -22.19 -21.28 20.34
CA TYR A 244 -21.05 -20.60 20.91
C TYR A 244 -20.15 -21.60 21.65
N GLU A 245 -18.89 -21.69 21.26
CA GLU A 245 -17.85 -22.42 22.00
C GLU A 245 -16.51 -21.66 21.97
N ALA A 246 -15.51 -22.18 21.25
CA ALA A 246 -14.25 -21.50 20.93
C ALA A 246 -14.33 -20.66 19.65
N ALA A 247 -15.49 -20.69 19.00
CA ALA A 247 -15.90 -19.94 17.83
C ALA A 247 -17.44 -20.05 17.74
N ASN A 248 -18.07 -19.24 16.90
CA ASN A 248 -19.47 -19.45 16.56
C ASN A 248 -19.61 -20.32 15.34
N TRP A 249 -20.45 -21.34 15.40
CA TRP A 249 -20.60 -22.28 14.32
C TRP A 249 -22.04 -22.68 14.07
N CYS A 250 -22.32 -23.03 12.82
CA CYS A 250 -23.63 -23.50 12.38
C CYS A 250 -23.45 -24.65 11.40
N VAL A 251 -24.18 -25.74 11.63
CA VAL A 251 -24.21 -26.93 10.75
C VAL A 251 -25.44 -26.97 9.86
N PHE A 252 -26.49 -26.21 10.19
CA PHE A 252 -27.74 -26.22 9.44
C PHE A 252 -27.70 -25.16 8.35
N PRO A 253 -28.31 -25.41 7.18
CA PRO A 253 -28.33 -24.44 6.10
C PRO A 253 -29.33 -23.30 6.35
N GLU A 254 -29.06 -22.15 5.75
CA GLU A 254 -29.92 -20.97 5.74
C GLU A 254 -30.37 -20.52 7.15
N GLN A 255 -29.47 -20.62 8.14
CA GLN A 255 -29.69 -20.15 9.51
C GLN A 255 -29.09 -18.77 9.68
N THR A 256 -29.90 -17.82 10.14
CA THR A 256 -29.49 -16.43 10.29
C THR A 256 -29.26 -16.05 11.76
N ASP A 257 -28.24 -15.24 12.01
CA ASP A 257 -28.06 -14.49 13.27
C ASP A 257 -27.59 -13.06 12.97
N ILE A 258 -27.79 -12.15 13.92
CA ILE A 258 -27.39 -10.75 13.80
C ILE A 258 -26.51 -10.35 14.97
N TRP A 259 -25.30 -9.91 14.64
CA TRP A 259 -24.30 -9.47 15.60
C TRP A 259 -24.21 -7.94 15.57
N HIS A 260 -24.17 -7.34 16.75
CA HIS A 260 -24.09 -5.90 16.95
C HIS A 260 -22.76 -5.61 17.62
N MET A 261 -21.80 -5.17 16.82
CA MET A 261 -20.45 -4.84 17.28
C MET A 261 -20.43 -3.40 17.76
N PRO A 262 -20.01 -3.11 19.00
CA PRO A 262 -19.87 -1.73 19.45
C PRO A 262 -18.72 -1.04 18.71
N THR A 263 -18.94 0.18 18.21
CA THR A 263 -17.85 0.99 17.65
C THR A 263 -16.91 1.51 18.73
N GLN A 264 -17.41 1.65 19.96
CA GLN A 264 -16.63 2.01 21.14
C GLN A 264 -16.30 0.74 21.94
N PHE A 265 -15.15 0.14 21.66
CA PHE A 265 -14.62 -1.02 22.41
C PHE A 265 -13.57 -0.63 23.45
N ASP A 266 -12.97 0.55 23.32
CA ASP A 266 -12.15 1.19 24.36
C ASP A 266 -12.86 2.46 24.83
N SER A 267 -13.03 2.59 26.14
CA SER A 267 -13.61 3.76 26.80
C SER A 267 -12.90 5.08 26.45
N LYS A 268 -11.62 5.04 26.09
CA LYS A 268 -10.82 6.22 25.72
C LYS A 268 -11.03 6.66 24.27
N ILE A 269 -11.64 5.81 23.45
CA ILE A 269 -11.81 6.04 22.02
C ILE A 269 -13.28 6.39 21.75
N ASN A 270 -13.56 7.64 21.38
CA ASN A 270 -14.89 8.05 20.95
C ASN A 270 -14.96 8.11 19.43
N ARG A 271 -15.80 7.29 18.81
CA ARG A 271 -15.84 7.14 17.35
C ARG A 271 -17.08 7.80 16.75
N PRO A 272 -16.93 8.60 15.67
CA PRO A 272 -18.07 9.11 14.93
C PRO A 272 -18.91 7.97 14.33
N ASP A 273 -20.23 8.09 14.43
CA ASP A 273 -21.19 7.22 13.70
C ASP A 273 -21.14 7.45 12.17
N SER A 274 -20.40 8.45 11.68
CA SER A 274 -20.18 8.71 10.26
C SER A 274 -19.17 7.78 9.59
N LEU A 275 -18.44 6.98 10.37
CA LEU A 275 -17.35 6.16 9.85
C LEU A 275 -17.85 4.96 9.03
N TYR A 276 -17.17 4.77 7.90
CA TYR A 276 -17.25 3.57 7.07
C TYR A 276 -16.17 2.56 7.48
N TYR A 277 -16.52 1.27 7.41
CA TYR A 277 -15.67 0.15 7.73
C TYR A 277 -15.83 -0.97 6.70
N TYR A 278 -14.79 -1.79 6.52
CA TYR A 278 -14.91 -3.09 5.89
C TYR A 278 -15.02 -4.14 6.97
N VAL A 279 -15.94 -5.06 6.80
CA VAL A 279 -16.11 -6.17 7.73
C VAL A 279 -15.75 -7.45 7.01
N TYR A 280 -14.89 -8.25 7.63
CA TYR A 280 -14.64 -9.61 7.21
C TYR A 280 -15.07 -10.59 8.31
N LEU A 281 -15.74 -11.66 7.91
CA LEU A 281 -16.09 -12.79 8.76
C LEU A 281 -14.98 -13.83 8.64
N ALA A 282 -14.18 -13.96 9.69
CA ALA A 282 -13.03 -14.85 9.68
C ALA A 282 -13.41 -16.25 10.14
N GLU A 283 -12.90 -17.24 9.42
CA GLU A 283 -13.02 -18.63 9.84
C GLU A 283 -11.74 -19.11 10.53
N GLN A 284 -11.87 -19.94 11.55
CA GLN A 284 -10.72 -20.53 12.22
C GLN A 284 -10.22 -21.75 11.49
N SER A 285 -8.91 -22.08 11.57
CA SER A 285 -8.39 -23.39 11.18
C SER A 285 -8.07 -24.27 12.38
N PHE A 286 -8.92 -25.27 12.68
CA PHE A 286 -8.68 -26.19 13.79
C PHE A 286 -8.10 -27.52 13.30
N THR A 287 -7.17 -28.08 14.08
CA THR A 287 -6.42 -29.30 13.70
C THR A 287 -6.69 -30.51 14.60
N ARG A 288 -7.70 -30.45 15.47
CA ARG A 288 -8.06 -31.52 16.43
C ARG A 288 -9.56 -31.59 16.51
N ASP A 289 -10.17 -32.73 16.86
CA ASP A 289 -11.62 -32.91 16.97
C ASP A 289 -12.26 -32.17 18.17
N ILE A 290 -13.55 -31.80 18.09
CA ILE A 290 -14.31 -31.20 19.22
C ILE A 290 -14.62 -32.32 20.23
N GLY A 291 -14.28 -32.09 21.50
CA GLY A 291 -14.57 -33.04 22.59
C GLY A 291 -16.08 -33.24 22.83
N SER A 292 -16.46 -34.41 23.35
CA SER A 292 -17.85 -34.80 23.63
C SER A 292 -18.57 -33.93 24.66
N ALA A 293 -17.84 -33.14 25.47
CA ALA A 293 -18.37 -32.38 26.61
C ALA A 293 -19.31 -31.23 26.25
N PHE A 294 -19.47 -30.88 24.97
CA PHE A 294 -20.29 -29.74 24.53
C PHE A 294 -21.39 -30.12 23.53
N ALA A 295 -21.70 -31.41 23.45
CA ALA A 295 -22.87 -31.94 22.76
C ALA A 295 -24.18 -31.46 23.41
N HIS A 296 -24.74 -30.34 22.94
CA HIS A 296 -26.11 -29.99 23.28
C HIS A 296 -27.00 -29.96 22.03
N TYR A 297 -28.19 -30.52 22.24
CA TYR A 297 -29.23 -30.95 21.32
C TYR A 297 -29.72 -29.82 20.37
N PRO A 298 -30.29 -30.09 19.17
CA PRO A 298 -30.89 -31.33 18.70
C PRO A 298 -29.97 -32.21 17.87
N LEU A 299 -29.09 -32.91 18.59
CA LEU A 299 -28.19 -33.93 18.09
C LEU A 299 -28.12 -34.99 19.20
N THR A 300 -28.53 -36.21 18.88
CA THR A 300 -28.82 -37.32 19.79
C THR A 300 -27.62 -37.83 20.60
N GLU A 301 -27.91 -38.67 21.60
CA GLU A 301 -26.94 -39.49 22.37
C GLU A 301 -26.02 -40.34 21.46
N ASN A 302 -26.35 -40.49 20.17
CA ASN A 302 -25.65 -41.27 19.15
C ASN A 302 -24.70 -40.43 18.27
N MET A 303 -24.25 -39.26 18.73
CA MET A 303 -23.20 -38.50 18.02
C MET A 303 -21.84 -39.22 18.10
N PRO A 304 -21.03 -39.24 17.02
CA PRO A 304 -19.72 -39.87 17.04
C PRO A 304 -18.84 -39.22 18.11
N SER A 305 -18.12 -40.04 18.86
CA SER A 305 -17.19 -39.64 19.93
C SER A 305 -16.03 -38.76 19.44
N SER A 306 -15.77 -38.78 18.13
CA SER A 306 -14.78 -37.95 17.43
C SER A 306 -15.46 -37.07 16.37
N ARG A 307 -15.53 -35.75 16.59
CA ARG A 307 -16.14 -34.80 15.65
C ARG A 307 -15.07 -33.98 14.94
N PRO A 308 -15.03 -33.95 13.59
CA PRO A 308 -14.08 -33.09 12.89
C PRO A 308 -14.38 -31.64 13.28
N TYR A 309 -13.41 -30.99 13.91
CA TYR A 309 -13.59 -29.67 14.50
C TYR A 309 -13.79 -28.59 13.45
N LYS A 310 -13.13 -28.73 12.31
CA LYS A 310 -13.28 -27.81 11.19
C LYS A 310 -13.83 -28.50 9.95
N GLY A 311 -14.78 -27.82 9.32
CA GLY A 311 -15.14 -28.05 7.95
C GLY A 311 -14.61 -27.02 6.97
N TYR A 312 -14.74 -27.24 5.67
CA TYR A 312 -14.49 -26.21 4.66
C TYR A 312 -15.74 -25.91 3.85
N ASN A 313 -16.30 -24.73 4.05
CA ASN A 313 -17.31 -24.18 3.17
C ASN A 313 -16.90 -22.76 2.74
N PRO A 314 -16.47 -22.54 1.48
CA PRO A 314 -16.06 -21.23 1.02
C PRO A 314 -17.21 -20.23 0.87
N TYR A 315 -18.46 -20.67 0.94
CA TYR A 315 -19.63 -19.84 0.62
C TYR A 315 -20.46 -19.58 1.86
N MET A 316 -20.66 -18.32 2.20
CA MET A 316 -21.49 -17.87 3.32
C MET A 316 -22.37 -16.73 2.86
N ASP A 317 -23.59 -16.63 3.36
CA ASP A 317 -24.45 -15.49 3.04
C ASP A 317 -24.21 -14.34 4.01
N THR A 318 -23.83 -13.20 3.43
CA THR A 318 -23.33 -12.02 4.13
C THR A 318 -23.91 -10.72 3.60
N ASP A 319 -25.01 -10.76 2.82
CA ASP A 319 -25.58 -9.58 2.14
C ASP A 319 -26.26 -8.56 3.08
N GLY A 320 -26.38 -8.89 4.37
CA GLY A 320 -27.06 -8.04 5.34
C GLY A 320 -28.59 -8.17 5.32
N SER A 321 -29.15 -9.12 4.56
CA SER A 321 -30.58 -9.36 4.37
C SER A 321 -30.95 -10.82 4.67
N PRO A 322 -31.68 -11.09 5.77
CA PRO A 322 -32.18 -12.43 6.07
C PRO A 322 -33.10 -13.05 4.99
N LYS A 323 -33.58 -12.25 4.03
CA LYS A 323 -34.58 -12.67 3.04
C LYS A 323 -34.00 -13.19 1.73
N ASN A 324 -32.87 -12.65 1.30
CA ASN A 324 -32.43 -12.76 -0.09
C ASN A 324 -31.40 -13.87 -0.32
N SER A 325 -30.83 -14.44 0.75
CA SER A 325 -29.90 -15.58 0.73
C SER A 325 -28.94 -15.53 -0.48
N SER A 326 -27.89 -14.72 -0.41
CA SER A 326 -26.89 -14.67 -1.47
C SER A 326 -25.54 -15.23 -1.00
N GLU A 327 -25.02 -16.24 -1.69
CA GLU A 327 -23.76 -16.87 -1.27
C GLU A 327 -22.56 -16.02 -1.69
N THR A 328 -21.85 -15.48 -0.69
CA THR A 328 -20.57 -14.77 -0.87
C THR A 328 -19.43 -15.76 -0.68
N ARG A 329 -18.53 -15.84 -1.68
CA ARG A 329 -17.30 -16.63 -1.56
C ARG A 329 -16.30 -15.94 -0.63
N MET A 330 -15.52 -16.71 0.13
CA MET A 330 -14.31 -16.25 0.82
C MET A 330 -13.42 -15.44 -0.11
N SER A 331 -12.72 -14.45 0.44
CA SER A 331 -11.68 -13.74 -0.30
C SER A 331 -10.60 -14.73 -0.73
N SER A 332 -9.99 -14.52 -1.88
CA SER A 332 -8.87 -15.33 -2.36
C SER A 332 -7.69 -14.45 -2.76
N ILE A 333 -6.53 -15.09 -2.89
CA ILE A 333 -5.34 -14.52 -3.51
C ILE A 333 -4.86 -15.47 -4.60
N SER A 334 -4.51 -14.92 -5.76
CA SER A 334 -4.04 -15.66 -6.92
C SER A 334 -2.57 -15.41 -7.19
N ALA A 335 -1.95 -16.29 -7.98
CA ALA A 335 -0.58 -16.08 -8.47
C ALA A 335 -0.45 -14.77 -9.29
N ALA A 336 -1.53 -14.31 -9.92
CA ALA A 336 -1.53 -13.03 -10.64
C ALA A 336 -1.44 -11.84 -9.69
N ASP A 337 -2.11 -11.89 -8.53
CA ASP A 337 -2.04 -10.84 -7.50
C ASP A 337 -0.64 -10.72 -6.89
N LEU A 338 0.16 -11.80 -6.96
CA LEU A 338 1.55 -11.81 -6.51
C LEU A 338 2.54 -11.34 -7.57
N LYS A 339 2.11 -11.12 -8.82
CA LYS A 339 3.01 -10.70 -9.90
C LYS A 339 3.63 -9.35 -9.57
N GLY A 340 4.96 -9.28 -9.64
CA GLY A 340 5.68 -8.07 -9.25
C GLY A 340 5.78 -7.86 -7.74
N THR A 341 5.54 -8.89 -6.93
CA THR A 341 5.88 -8.88 -5.49
C THR A 341 7.07 -9.82 -5.22
N THR A 342 7.54 -9.90 -3.97
CA THR A 342 8.51 -10.94 -3.54
C THR A 342 7.84 -12.25 -3.12
N LEU A 343 6.51 -12.33 -3.24
CA LEU A 343 5.71 -13.40 -2.68
C LEU A 343 5.39 -14.47 -3.72
N GLN A 344 5.30 -15.71 -3.27
CA GLN A 344 4.94 -16.85 -4.09
C GLN A 344 3.79 -17.62 -3.44
N MET A 345 2.96 -18.23 -4.28
CA MET A 345 1.90 -19.10 -3.80
C MET A 345 2.50 -20.38 -3.20
N PRO A 346 2.01 -20.85 -2.05
CA PRO A 346 2.53 -22.08 -1.44
C PRO A 346 2.31 -23.28 -2.36
N ASN A 347 3.33 -24.14 -2.51
CA ASN A 347 3.27 -25.36 -3.33
C ASN A 347 2.81 -25.15 -4.80
N GLY A 348 3.02 -23.96 -5.36
CA GLY A 348 2.65 -23.65 -6.75
C GLY A 348 1.14 -23.64 -7.03
N VAL A 349 0.30 -23.49 -6.02
CA VAL A 349 -1.16 -23.36 -6.24
C VAL A 349 -1.49 -22.08 -7.01
N LYS A 350 -2.48 -22.13 -7.92
CA LYS A 350 -2.87 -20.96 -8.73
C LYS A 350 -3.64 -19.90 -7.94
N GLU A 351 -4.41 -20.36 -6.96
CA GLU A 351 -5.28 -19.53 -6.10
C GLU A 351 -5.34 -20.18 -4.71
N MET A 352 -5.47 -19.35 -3.69
CA MET A 352 -5.65 -19.76 -2.30
C MET A 352 -6.76 -18.93 -1.68
N ASP A 353 -7.78 -19.59 -1.14
CA ASP A 353 -8.79 -18.94 -0.34
C ASP A 353 -8.18 -18.47 0.99
N LEU A 354 -8.42 -17.20 1.31
CA LEU A 354 -8.14 -16.59 2.60
C LEU A 354 -9.31 -16.95 3.53
N LEU A 355 -9.03 -17.34 4.77
CA LEU A 355 -10.04 -17.71 5.77
C LEU A 355 -10.82 -16.51 6.31
N ARG A 356 -11.36 -15.71 5.40
CA ARG A 356 -12.19 -14.56 5.67
C ARG A 356 -13.16 -14.31 4.52
N THR A 357 -14.43 -14.15 4.83
CA THR A 357 -15.48 -13.80 3.88
C THR A 357 -15.80 -12.31 3.99
N PRO A 358 -15.76 -11.54 2.88
CA PRO A 358 -16.09 -10.13 2.92
C PRO A 358 -17.59 -9.96 3.17
N TYR A 359 -17.97 -9.22 4.20
CA TYR A 359 -19.37 -8.91 4.48
C TYR A 359 -19.94 -8.02 3.36
N LYS A 360 -21.18 -8.27 2.94
CA LYS A 360 -21.86 -7.57 1.83
C LYS A 360 -21.02 -7.53 0.56
N ASN A 361 -20.36 -8.64 0.22
CA ASN A 361 -19.47 -8.70 -0.94
C ASN A 361 -18.36 -7.63 -0.92
N GLY A 362 -17.98 -7.15 0.28
CA GLY A 362 -16.94 -6.14 0.46
C GLY A 362 -17.45 -4.70 0.46
N GLU A 363 -18.76 -4.45 0.45
CA GLU A 363 -19.29 -3.10 0.59
C GLU A 363 -18.93 -2.47 1.94
N ALA A 364 -18.62 -1.18 1.91
CA ALA A 364 -18.36 -0.42 3.12
C ALA A 364 -19.62 -0.30 4.00
N VAL A 365 -19.49 -0.64 5.28
CA VAL A 365 -20.56 -0.59 6.28
C VAL A 365 -20.39 0.62 7.19
N ARG A 366 -21.50 1.32 7.45
CA ARG A 366 -21.53 2.45 8.37
C ARG A 366 -22.03 2.03 9.74
N ALA A 367 -21.43 2.59 10.78
CA ALA A 367 -21.95 2.49 12.14
C ALA A 367 -23.29 3.23 12.31
N LYS A 368 -24.16 2.73 13.17
CA LYS A 368 -25.43 3.37 13.53
C LYS A 368 -25.60 3.33 15.05
N LYS A 369 -25.72 4.50 15.69
CA LYS A 369 -25.97 4.65 17.13
C LYS A 369 -24.95 3.90 18.00
N GLY A 370 -23.68 3.90 17.58
CA GLY A 370 -22.57 3.23 18.27
C GLY A 370 -22.41 1.74 17.96
N TYR A 371 -23.09 1.20 16.94
CA TYR A 371 -22.96 -0.22 16.55
C TYR A 371 -22.76 -0.42 15.05
N ILE A 372 -22.00 -1.45 14.68
CA ILE A 372 -21.98 -2.05 13.35
C ILE A 372 -22.84 -3.31 13.42
N GLN A 373 -23.90 -3.35 12.61
CA GLN A 373 -24.80 -4.50 12.55
C GLN A 373 -24.38 -5.43 11.42
N ILE A 374 -24.12 -6.68 11.75
CA ILE A 374 -23.69 -7.72 10.83
C ILE A 374 -24.72 -8.85 10.84
N CYS A 375 -25.31 -9.12 9.69
CA CYS A 375 -26.18 -10.26 9.49
C CYS A 375 -25.37 -11.39 8.87
N VAL A 376 -25.46 -12.58 9.44
CA VAL A 376 -24.76 -13.75 8.93
C VAL A 376 -25.79 -14.84 8.73
N THR A 377 -25.77 -15.46 7.55
CA THR A 377 -26.57 -16.64 7.24
C THR A 377 -25.65 -17.77 6.77
N SER A 378 -25.85 -18.98 7.30
CA SER A 378 -25.11 -20.16 6.84
C SER A 378 -25.47 -20.50 5.38
N GLY A 379 -24.50 -20.99 4.60
CA GLY A 379 -24.71 -21.35 3.18
C GLY A 379 -25.72 -22.48 2.96
N LYS A 380 -26.17 -22.67 1.72
CA LYS A 380 -27.21 -23.66 1.36
C LYS A 380 -26.75 -25.10 1.56
N ASP A 381 -25.47 -25.34 1.32
CA ASP A 381 -24.84 -26.66 1.43
C ASP A 381 -24.10 -26.83 2.77
N THR A 382 -24.49 -26.06 3.80
CA THR A 382 -23.89 -26.17 5.14
C THR A 382 -24.10 -27.58 5.70
N GLY A 383 -23.05 -28.08 6.34
CA GLY A 383 -22.78 -29.46 6.70
C GLY A 383 -23.76 -30.30 7.52
N TYR A 384 -25.02 -30.42 7.12
CA TYR A 384 -26.01 -31.25 7.78
C TYR A 384 -26.72 -32.22 6.82
N ILE A 385 -26.72 -33.52 7.18
CA ILE A 385 -27.46 -34.57 6.48
C ILE A 385 -28.31 -35.37 7.50
N GLY A 386 -29.65 -35.23 7.39
CA GLY A 386 -30.61 -36.14 8.03
C GLY A 386 -31.23 -35.63 9.34
N GLY A 387 -32.57 -35.53 9.33
CA GLY A 387 -33.60 -35.40 10.40
C GLY A 387 -33.26 -34.87 11.80
N MET A 388 -34.19 -34.17 12.47
CA MET A 388 -34.05 -33.59 13.83
C MET A 388 -33.61 -34.54 14.98
N ASN A 389 -33.42 -35.84 14.71
CA ASN A 389 -32.95 -36.86 15.65
C ASN A 389 -31.85 -37.78 15.04
N ARG A 390 -31.23 -37.40 13.92
CA ARG A 390 -30.15 -38.17 13.28
C ARG A 390 -28.83 -37.41 13.37
N THR A 391 -27.75 -38.14 13.56
CA THR A 391 -26.41 -37.57 13.44
C THR A 391 -26.11 -37.34 11.96
N SER A 392 -25.81 -36.10 11.59
CA SER A 392 -25.19 -35.81 10.30
C SER A 392 -23.94 -36.66 10.14
N ASP A 393 -23.73 -37.21 8.94
CA ASP A 393 -22.50 -37.97 8.69
C ASP A 393 -21.27 -37.08 8.91
N LYS A 394 -20.13 -37.71 9.21
CA LYS A 394 -18.87 -37.03 9.54
C LYS A 394 -18.38 -36.11 8.40
N LYS A 395 -18.70 -36.45 7.15
CA LYS A 395 -18.25 -35.74 5.94
C LYS A 395 -19.08 -34.48 5.71
N ALA A 396 -20.39 -34.55 5.90
CA ALA A 396 -21.28 -33.41 5.92
C ALA A 396 -20.95 -32.48 7.09
N PHE A 397 -20.77 -32.98 8.31
CA PHE A 397 -20.40 -32.13 9.47
C PHE A 397 -19.07 -31.37 9.28
N ALA A 398 -18.22 -31.87 8.37
CA ALA A 398 -17.01 -31.20 7.88
C ALA A 398 -17.28 -30.14 6.78
N ASN A 399 -18.51 -29.67 6.58
CA ASN A 399 -18.88 -28.52 5.75
C ASN A 399 -19.63 -27.44 6.56
N LYS A 400 -19.52 -27.44 7.89
CA LYS A 400 -20.11 -26.41 8.75
C LYS A 400 -19.42 -25.06 8.59
N HIS A 401 -20.15 -23.97 8.86
CA HIS A 401 -19.53 -22.67 9.05
C HIS A 401 -19.00 -22.52 10.47
N CYS A 402 -17.84 -21.90 10.60
CA CYS A 402 -17.21 -21.61 11.87
C CYS A 402 -16.58 -20.23 11.82
N ILE A 403 -17.29 -19.24 12.33
CA ILE A 403 -16.82 -17.86 12.42
C ILE A 403 -16.17 -17.67 13.76
N ASP A 404 -14.89 -17.35 13.73
CA ASP A 404 -14.05 -17.20 14.92
C ASP A 404 -13.83 -15.74 15.26
N ALA A 405 -13.58 -14.92 14.24
CA ALA A 405 -13.40 -13.49 14.44
C ALA A 405 -14.12 -12.67 13.39
N MET A 406 -14.33 -11.40 13.71
CA MET A 406 -14.78 -10.38 12.79
C MET A 406 -13.72 -9.29 12.73
N TYR A 407 -13.24 -8.99 11.54
CA TYR A 407 -12.26 -7.93 11.30
C TYR A 407 -13.00 -6.69 10.83
N VAL A 408 -12.95 -5.63 11.62
CA VAL A 408 -13.47 -4.33 11.25
C VAL A 408 -12.30 -3.46 10.85
N MET A 409 -12.18 -3.24 9.55
CA MET A 409 -11.01 -2.69 8.90
C MET A 409 -11.29 -1.30 8.33
N ARG A 410 -10.30 -0.42 8.43
CA ARG A 410 -10.20 0.82 7.65
C ARG A 410 -9.02 0.71 6.69
N PRO A 411 -9.04 1.39 5.55
CA PRO A 411 -7.91 1.36 4.64
C PRO A 411 -6.80 2.33 5.06
N ASP A 412 -5.61 2.08 4.54
CA ASP A 412 -4.54 3.06 4.50
C ASP A 412 -4.70 3.92 3.26
N ILE A 413 -4.34 5.20 3.38
CA ILE A 413 -4.27 6.14 2.27
C ILE A 413 -2.92 6.84 2.36
N VAL A 414 -2.21 6.86 1.24
CA VAL A 414 -0.98 7.63 1.08
C VAL A 414 -1.16 8.53 -0.14
N GLU A 415 -0.96 9.81 0.06
CA GLU A 415 -0.91 10.82 -0.99
C GLU A 415 0.55 11.18 -1.23
N ILE A 416 0.96 11.09 -2.49
CA ILE A 416 2.25 11.58 -2.97
C ILE A 416 2.01 12.78 -3.87
N MET A 417 2.97 13.70 -3.85
CA MET A 417 2.98 14.93 -4.64
C MET A 417 4.24 14.96 -5.51
N ASN A 418 4.07 15.40 -6.75
CA ASN A 418 5.18 15.77 -7.61
C ASN A 418 5.51 17.25 -7.37
N ILE A 419 6.69 17.56 -6.85
CA ILE A 419 7.13 18.93 -6.59
C ILE A 419 7.89 19.55 -7.78
N SER A 420 8.07 18.81 -8.88
CA SER A 420 8.74 19.31 -10.07
C SER A 420 7.78 19.99 -11.06
N ASP A 421 8.36 20.80 -11.94
CA ASP A 421 7.67 21.47 -13.04
C ASP A 421 7.38 20.55 -14.24
N GLN A 422 7.68 19.25 -14.14
CA GLN A 422 7.46 18.27 -15.20
C GLN A 422 6.59 17.11 -14.69
N PRO A 423 5.66 16.58 -15.49
CA PRO A 423 4.95 15.37 -15.11
C PRO A 423 5.86 14.15 -15.13
N ILE A 424 5.60 13.20 -14.23
CA ILE A 424 6.42 11.99 -14.05
C ILE A 424 5.56 10.75 -14.30
N SER A 425 6.06 9.85 -15.14
CA SER A 425 5.47 8.52 -15.30
C SER A 425 5.87 7.62 -14.14
N LEU A 426 4.89 6.96 -13.54
CA LEU A 426 5.02 5.98 -12.45
C LEU A 426 4.94 4.53 -12.98
N ASN A 427 5.00 4.33 -14.30
CA ASN A 427 4.93 2.98 -14.86
C ASN A 427 6.15 2.14 -14.44
N ASN A 428 5.89 0.90 -14.01
CA ASN A 428 6.85 -0.03 -13.41
C ASN A 428 7.53 0.45 -12.11
N TRP A 429 6.97 1.47 -11.46
CA TRP A 429 7.43 1.84 -10.13
C TRP A 429 7.06 0.79 -9.10
N GLN A 430 8.02 0.49 -8.23
CA GLN A 430 7.90 -0.52 -7.20
C GLN A 430 7.56 0.14 -5.88
N ILE A 431 6.58 -0.44 -5.19
CA ILE A 431 6.24 -0.05 -3.83
C ILE A 431 6.89 -1.07 -2.90
N ILE A 432 7.81 -0.58 -2.08
CA ILE A 432 8.59 -1.39 -1.15
C ILE A 432 8.26 -0.98 0.26
N VAL A 433 8.15 -1.96 1.12
CA VAL A 433 7.90 -1.77 2.55
C VAL A 433 9.02 -2.47 3.32
N ASN A 434 9.66 -1.76 4.25
CA ASN A 434 10.78 -2.32 5.01
C ASN A 434 10.83 -1.84 6.48
N THR A 435 11.43 -2.65 7.36
CA THR A 435 11.67 -2.35 8.79
C THR A 435 13.13 -2.06 9.14
N GLY A 436 13.99 -1.88 8.14
CA GLY A 436 15.45 -1.97 8.30
C GLY A 436 15.97 -3.41 8.32
N ASP A 437 15.30 -4.33 9.03
CA ASP A 437 15.72 -5.74 9.13
C ASP A 437 15.04 -6.68 8.10
N SER A 438 14.02 -6.20 7.40
CA SER A 438 13.28 -6.96 6.38
C SER A 438 12.77 -6.01 5.31
N VAL A 439 12.79 -6.45 4.05
CA VAL A 439 12.34 -5.70 2.87
C VAL A 439 11.36 -6.56 2.06
N ASN A 440 10.21 -6.01 1.69
CA ASN A 440 9.24 -6.67 0.81
C ASN A 440 8.77 -5.71 -0.29
N ARG A 441 8.78 -6.18 -1.54
CA ARG A 441 8.09 -5.49 -2.63
C ARG A 441 6.62 -5.87 -2.58
N VAL A 442 5.77 -4.90 -2.28
CA VAL A 442 4.32 -5.10 -2.03
C VAL A 442 3.46 -4.75 -3.23
N GLY A 443 3.99 -4.02 -4.21
CA GLY A 443 3.32 -3.80 -5.48
C GLY A 443 4.20 -3.22 -6.58
N LEU A 444 3.65 -3.23 -7.78
CA LEU A 444 4.25 -2.74 -9.01
C LEU A 444 3.18 -1.94 -9.77
N ILE A 445 3.39 -0.63 -9.91
CA ILE A 445 2.47 0.27 -10.59
C ILE A 445 2.60 0.00 -12.10
N ARG A 446 1.49 -0.33 -12.77
CA ARG A 446 1.46 -0.57 -14.23
C ARG A 446 0.31 0.16 -14.89
N ASN A 447 -0.86 0.04 -14.28
CA ASN A 447 -2.07 0.69 -14.72
C ASN A 447 -2.77 1.35 -13.53
N VAL A 448 -3.34 2.53 -13.77
CA VAL A 448 -4.02 3.29 -12.72
C VAL A 448 -5.26 3.96 -13.28
N PRO A 449 -6.44 3.77 -12.67
CA PRO A 449 -7.62 4.50 -13.07
C PRO A 449 -7.57 5.95 -12.61
N HIS A 450 -8.04 6.82 -13.48
CA HIS A 450 -8.37 8.21 -13.22
C HIS A 450 -9.44 8.68 -14.22
N TYR A 451 -9.99 9.87 -14.02
CA TYR A 451 -10.82 10.52 -15.03
C TYR A 451 -9.94 11.23 -16.07
N SER A 452 -9.97 10.74 -17.31
CA SER A 452 -9.26 11.38 -18.41
C SER A 452 -10.10 12.53 -18.96
N MET A 453 -9.55 13.75 -18.89
CA MET A 453 -10.19 14.93 -19.48
C MET A 453 -10.31 14.84 -20.99
N ASP A 454 -9.33 14.24 -21.67
CA ASP A 454 -9.31 14.08 -23.12
C ASP A 454 -10.33 13.05 -23.62
N ARG A 455 -10.59 12.00 -22.82
CA ARG A 455 -11.53 10.92 -23.17
C ARG A 455 -12.94 11.16 -22.61
N HIS A 456 -13.10 12.17 -21.76
CA HIS A 456 -14.35 12.46 -21.04
C HIS A 456 -14.90 11.25 -20.29
N GLY A 457 -14.03 10.55 -19.55
CA GLY A 457 -14.46 9.39 -18.78
C GLY A 457 -13.32 8.66 -18.06
N ARG A 458 -13.71 7.61 -17.34
CA ARG A 458 -12.78 6.74 -16.62
C ARG A 458 -11.81 6.07 -17.59
N TYR A 459 -10.53 6.22 -17.31
CA TYR A 459 -9.45 5.63 -18.09
C TYR A 459 -8.50 4.88 -17.15
N ASP A 460 -8.28 3.59 -17.42
CA ASP A 460 -7.25 2.80 -16.76
C ASP A 460 -5.95 3.01 -17.53
N ASP A 461 -5.13 3.92 -17.04
CA ASP A 461 -3.97 4.45 -17.75
C ASP A 461 -2.79 3.47 -17.68
N PRO A 462 -2.34 2.88 -18.81
CA PRO A 462 -1.20 1.96 -18.86
C PRO A 462 0.16 2.68 -18.71
N ASN A 463 0.17 4.01 -18.68
CA ASN A 463 1.36 4.82 -18.41
C ASN A 463 1.03 5.88 -17.34
N PRO A 464 0.71 5.44 -16.11
CA PRO A 464 0.15 6.30 -15.08
C PRO A 464 1.11 7.44 -14.75
N THR A 465 0.60 8.67 -14.77
CA THR A 465 1.41 9.87 -14.66
C THR A 465 0.94 10.74 -13.51
N ILE A 466 1.89 11.32 -12.77
CA ILE A 466 1.63 12.40 -11.81
C ILE A 466 1.97 13.74 -12.48
N PRO A 467 0.98 14.64 -12.70
CA PRO A 467 1.23 15.95 -13.31
C PRO A 467 2.28 16.77 -12.56
N ALA A 468 2.87 17.77 -13.20
CA ALA A 468 3.68 18.78 -12.51
C ALA A 468 2.86 19.43 -11.38
N HIS A 469 3.42 19.53 -10.17
CA HIS A 469 2.69 19.99 -8.97
C HIS A 469 1.41 19.20 -8.64
N GLY A 470 1.24 18.02 -9.25
CA GLY A 470 0.08 17.16 -9.12
C GLY A 470 0.22 16.12 -8.01
N TYR A 471 -0.84 15.34 -7.83
CA TYR A 471 -0.96 14.34 -6.77
C TYR A 471 -1.20 12.94 -7.33
N PHE A 472 -0.91 11.93 -6.53
CA PHE A 472 -1.22 10.54 -6.82
C PHE A 472 -1.50 9.79 -5.51
N TYR A 473 -2.41 8.83 -5.56
CA TYR A 473 -2.91 8.12 -4.39
C TYR A 473 -2.51 6.65 -4.40
N LEU A 474 -2.06 6.18 -3.24
CA LEU A 474 -1.93 4.76 -2.91
C LEU A 474 -2.95 4.43 -1.83
N THR A 475 -3.68 3.34 -2.02
CA THR A 475 -4.57 2.82 -0.99
C THR A 475 -4.63 1.30 -1.08
N ASN A 476 -5.02 0.63 0.01
CA ASN A 476 -5.33 -0.80 -0.02
C ASN A 476 -6.84 -1.07 -0.26
N ASN A 477 -7.65 -0.03 -0.49
CA ASN A 477 -9.05 -0.15 -0.86
C ASN A 477 -9.57 1.11 -1.58
N ARG A 478 -9.59 1.11 -2.92
CA ARG A 478 -9.98 2.27 -3.72
C ARG A 478 -11.48 2.59 -3.64
N TYR A 479 -12.32 1.57 -3.45
CA TYR A 479 -13.76 1.78 -3.25
C TYR A 479 -14.04 2.66 -2.03
N TYR A 480 -13.31 2.44 -0.92
CA TYR A 480 -13.42 3.29 0.27
C TYR A 480 -12.99 4.72 -0.01
N PHE A 481 -11.81 4.81 -0.61
CA PHE A 481 -11.15 6.06 -0.86
C PHE A 481 -12.11 6.96 -1.63
N ASP A 482 -12.74 6.41 -2.66
CA ASP A 482 -13.78 7.11 -3.40
C ASP A 482 -15.04 7.41 -2.57
N LYS A 483 -15.60 6.44 -1.83
CA LYS A 483 -16.82 6.65 -1.02
C LYS A 483 -16.69 7.76 0.03
N VAL A 484 -15.50 7.94 0.59
CA VAL A 484 -15.25 8.87 1.68
C VAL A 484 -14.66 10.19 1.19
N TYR A 485 -13.60 10.11 0.38
CA TYR A 485 -12.78 11.24 -0.07
C TYR A 485 -12.94 11.57 -1.55
N GLY A 486 -13.52 10.66 -2.35
CA GLY A 486 -13.90 10.94 -3.73
C GLY A 486 -14.92 12.06 -3.84
N SER A 487 -14.89 12.73 -4.98
CA SER A 487 -15.76 13.87 -5.24
C SER A 487 -17.16 13.37 -5.61
N ALA A 488 -17.27 12.30 -6.40
CA ALA A 488 -18.55 11.70 -6.76
C ALA A 488 -19.07 10.70 -5.70
N LYS A 489 -18.17 10.04 -4.96
CA LYS A 489 -18.52 9.04 -3.93
C LYS A 489 -19.37 7.89 -4.50
N SER A 490 -19.12 7.53 -5.74
CA SER A 490 -19.83 6.45 -6.44
C SER A 490 -19.37 5.06 -5.96
N GLY A 491 -18.18 4.98 -5.39
CA GLY A 491 -17.40 3.76 -5.13
C GLY A 491 -16.45 3.40 -6.28
N THR A 492 -16.41 4.19 -7.36
CA THR A 492 -15.63 3.93 -8.57
C THR A 492 -14.77 5.13 -8.91
N TRP A 493 -13.54 5.15 -8.43
CA TRP A 493 -12.61 6.24 -8.71
C TRP A 493 -12.38 6.47 -10.20
N GLY A 494 -12.43 7.74 -10.59
CA GLY A 494 -12.17 8.22 -11.95
C GLY A 494 -13.41 8.25 -12.84
N ASP A 495 -14.61 8.04 -12.31
CA ASP A 495 -15.86 8.20 -13.07
C ASP A 495 -16.39 9.65 -13.08
N SER A 496 -15.75 10.52 -12.32
CA SER A 496 -16.06 11.95 -12.19
C SER A 496 -14.96 12.84 -12.73
N SER A 497 -15.33 13.94 -13.40
CA SER A 497 -14.38 14.94 -13.92
C SER A 497 -13.55 15.67 -12.85
N SER A 498 -13.86 15.43 -11.58
CA SER A 498 -13.14 15.94 -10.40
C SER A 498 -12.24 14.89 -9.74
N GLU A 499 -11.98 13.77 -10.42
CA GLU A 499 -11.11 12.67 -9.99
C GLU A 499 -10.01 12.40 -11.04
N THR A 500 -9.27 13.46 -11.37
CA THR A 500 -8.29 13.45 -12.47
C THR A 500 -6.94 12.86 -12.08
N TYR A 501 -6.65 12.72 -10.78
CA TYR A 501 -5.42 12.10 -10.28
C TYR A 501 -5.53 10.59 -10.18
N GLY A 502 -4.43 9.89 -10.45
CA GLY A 502 -4.36 8.43 -10.36
C GLY A 502 -4.52 7.89 -8.94
N CYS A 503 -5.26 6.80 -8.78
CA CYS A 503 -5.38 6.05 -7.53
C CYS A 503 -5.05 4.56 -7.71
N TYR A 504 -3.87 4.16 -7.24
CA TYR A 504 -3.40 2.77 -7.29
C TYR A 504 -3.84 1.99 -6.05
N GLU A 505 -4.45 0.83 -6.27
CA GLU A 505 -4.87 -0.07 -5.21
C GLU A 505 -3.83 -1.18 -5.02
N LEU A 506 -3.19 -1.19 -3.85
CA LEU A 506 -2.30 -2.27 -3.44
C LEU A 506 -3.12 -3.44 -2.89
N PRO A 507 -2.76 -4.70 -3.19
CA PRO A 507 -3.46 -5.86 -2.64
C PRO A 507 -3.44 -5.87 -1.11
N ALA A 508 -4.62 -5.83 -0.48
CA ALA A 508 -4.76 -5.72 0.98
C ALA A 508 -4.14 -6.88 1.79
N SER A 509 -3.87 -8.02 1.14
CA SER A 509 -3.18 -9.20 1.71
C SER A 509 -1.65 -9.11 1.64
N LEU A 510 -1.12 -8.17 0.86
CA LEU A 510 0.31 -7.95 0.66
C LEU A 510 0.79 -6.65 1.29
N TRP A 511 -0.14 -5.83 1.77
CA TRP A 511 0.13 -4.59 2.47
C TRP A 511 0.65 -4.86 3.91
N GLY A 512 1.96 -5.01 4.06
CA GLY A 512 2.60 -5.21 5.36
C GLY A 512 4.02 -5.77 5.32
N ILE A 513 4.59 -6.07 6.48
CA ILE A 513 5.93 -6.69 6.61
C ILE A 513 5.82 -8.10 7.12
N ARG A 514 6.50 -9.00 6.41
CA ARG A 514 6.51 -10.43 6.67
C ARG A 514 7.69 -10.86 7.52
N TYR A 515 7.42 -11.72 8.48
CA TYR A 515 8.42 -12.42 9.27
C TYR A 515 8.12 -13.92 9.33
N LYS A 516 9.16 -14.74 9.24
CA LYS A 516 9.04 -16.20 9.41
C LYS A 516 8.85 -16.55 10.88
N ILE A 517 7.84 -17.36 11.19
CA ILE A 517 7.57 -17.83 12.55
C ILE A 517 8.54 -18.95 12.93
N VAL A 518 9.25 -18.80 14.03
CA VAL A 518 10.25 -19.76 14.52
C VAL A 518 9.85 -20.46 15.81
N ALA A 519 8.96 -19.88 16.61
CA ALA A 519 8.41 -20.54 17.79
C ALA A 519 7.03 -19.98 18.16
N ILE A 520 6.18 -20.81 18.77
CA ILE A 520 4.85 -20.43 19.22
C ILE A 520 4.65 -20.96 20.65
N ASN A 521 4.13 -20.12 21.52
CA ASN A 521 3.71 -20.51 22.87
C ASN A 521 2.40 -19.81 23.22
N VAL A 522 1.28 -20.52 23.07
CA VAL A 522 -0.08 -20.01 23.31
C VAL A 522 -0.33 -18.71 22.52
N ALA A 523 -0.36 -17.55 23.18
CA ALA A 523 -0.59 -16.24 22.58
C ALA A 523 0.71 -15.51 22.18
N ARG A 524 1.87 -16.19 22.26
CA ARG A 524 3.19 -15.62 21.93
C ARG A 524 3.71 -16.23 20.64
N VAL A 525 4.01 -15.40 19.66
CA VAL A 525 4.56 -15.79 18.36
C VAL A 525 5.94 -15.17 18.20
N LYS A 526 6.98 -16.01 18.18
CA LYS A 526 8.35 -15.58 17.95
C LYS A 526 8.68 -15.68 16.47
N VAL A 527 9.30 -14.63 15.93
CA VAL A 527 9.63 -14.53 14.52
C VAL A 527 11.13 -14.34 14.28
N LYS A 528 11.61 -14.69 13.08
CA LYS A 528 13.02 -14.56 12.68
C LYS A 528 13.31 -13.15 12.19
N GLY A 529 14.47 -12.60 12.57
CA GLY A 529 15.02 -11.36 12.03
C GLY A 529 14.41 -10.07 12.59
N ALA A 530 13.42 -10.15 13.49
CA ALA A 530 12.85 -8.97 14.13
C ALA A 530 13.76 -8.42 15.25
N ASN A 531 13.87 -7.09 15.31
CA ASN A 531 14.55 -6.36 16.40
C ASN A 531 13.73 -5.15 16.90
N TRP A 532 12.50 -5.41 17.35
CA TRP A 532 11.55 -4.39 17.77
C TRP A 532 11.86 -3.80 19.15
N LYS A 533 11.47 -2.54 19.36
CA LYS A 533 11.40 -1.97 20.71
C LYS A 533 10.23 -2.61 21.46
N LYS A 534 10.32 -2.66 22.79
CA LYS A 534 9.23 -3.18 23.64
C LYS A 534 7.93 -2.43 23.34
N ASP A 535 6.86 -3.18 23.11
CA ASP A 535 5.51 -2.67 22.82
C ASP A 535 5.38 -1.76 21.59
N GLN A 536 6.38 -1.73 20.70
CA GLN A 536 6.35 -1.01 19.42
C GLN A 536 5.21 -1.44 18.48
N MET A 537 4.78 -2.70 18.55
CA MET A 537 3.72 -3.29 17.73
C MET A 537 2.37 -3.32 18.45
N LYS A 538 2.27 -2.73 19.65
CA LYS A 538 1.04 -2.77 20.45
C LYS A 538 -0.06 -1.96 19.75
N GLY A 539 -1.23 -2.59 19.56
CA GLY A 539 -2.37 -2.00 18.86
C GLY A 539 -2.41 -2.32 17.37
N GLU A 540 -1.32 -2.85 16.81
CA GLU A 540 -1.24 -3.27 15.41
C GLU A 540 -1.95 -4.60 15.18
N MET A 541 -2.11 -4.98 13.90
CA MET A 541 -2.65 -6.28 13.50
C MET A 541 -1.59 -7.14 12.82
N VAL A 542 -1.63 -8.44 13.14
CA VAL A 542 -0.88 -9.47 12.42
C VAL A 542 -1.83 -10.35 11.63
N GLU A 543 -1.54 -10.55 10.35
CA GLU A 543 -2.13 -11.60 9.52
C GLU A 543 -1.18 -12.79 9.45
N PHE A 544 -1.72 -14.00 9.50
CA PHE A 544 -0.93 -15.20 9.31
C PHE A 544 -1.12 -15.78 7.91
N GLN A 545 -0.05 -16.31 7.33
CA GLN A 545 -0.06 -16.97 6.03
C GLN A 545 0.65 -18.32 6.11
N SER A 546 -0.04 -19.36 5.67
CA SER A 546 0.54 -20.71 5.63
C SER A 546 1.54 -20.83 4.49
N THR A 547 2.71 -21.40 4.79
CA THR A 547 3.70 -21.75 3.77
C THR A 547 3.48 -23.15 3.20
N SER A 548 2.69 -23.98 3.89
CA SER A 548 2.28 -25.30 3.42
C SER A 548 0.83 -25.58 3.79
N ARG A 549 0.08 -26.25 2.92
CA ARG A 549 -1.31 -26.64 3.18
C ARG A 549 -1.35 -28.03 3.82
N PRO A 550 -2.00 -28.22 4.99
CA PRO A 550 -2.28 -29.55 5.51
C PRO A 550 -3.21 -30.32 4.55
N LYS A 551 -2.98 -31.62 4.33
CA LYS A 551 -3.77 -32.43 3.37
C LYS A 551 -5.29 -32.39 3.62
N ASN A 552 -5.71 -32.18 4.88
CA ASN A 552 -7.11 -32.28 5.32
C ASN A 552 -7.64 -30.98 5.95
N SER A 553 -6.97 -29.84 5.78
CA SER A 553 -7.50 -28.55 6.28
C SER A 553 -7.09 -27.41 5.36
N ASN A 554 -7.76 -26.27 5.52
CA ASN A 554 -7.22 -25.04 4.97
C ASN A 554 -6.01 -24.60 5.79
N GLY A 555 -5.05 -23.99 5.11
CA GLY A 555 -4.02 -23.21 5.79
C GLY A 555 -4.66 -22.08 6.59
N ILE A 556 -3.89 -21.46 7.47
CA ILE A 556 -4.33 -20.33 8.30
C ILE A 556 -4.35 -18.99 7.55
N SER A 557 -4.10 -19.00 6.24
CA SER A 557 -3.94 -17.80 5.43
C SER A 557 -5.14 -16.87 5.54
N GLY A 558 -4.90 -15.61 5.87
CA GLY A 558 -5.93 -14.57 5.99
C GLY A 558 -6.51 -14.36 7.39
N ILE A 559 -6.13 -15.20 8.37
CA ILE A 559 -6.48 -14.99 9.78
C ILE A 559 -5.70 -13.80 10.33
N ARG A 560 -6.41 -12.81 10.87
CA ARG A 560 -5.87 -11.60 11.51
C ARG A 560 -6.09 -11.62 13.01
N ARG A 561 -5.14 -11.05 13.76
CA ARG A 561 -5.20 -10.89 15.22
C ARG A 561 -4.61 -9.56 15.67
N GLY A 562 -5.19 -9.00 16.73
CA GLY A 562 -4.66 -7.81 17.39
C GLY A 562 -3.43 -8.14 18.24
N ILE A 563 -2.44 -7.26 18.19
CA ILE A 563 -1.20 -7.36 18.97
C ILE A 563 -1.39 -6.53 20.25
N VAL A 564 -1.30 -7.17 21.42
CA VAL A 564 -1.44 -6.51 22.73
C VAL A 564 -0.11 -6.04 23.33
N GLY A 565 1.00 -6.43 22.70
CA GLY A 565 2.35 -6.01 23.04
C GLY A 565 3.40 -6.86 22.33
N ASN A 566 4.67 -6.52 22.49
CA ASN A 566 5.78 -7.28 21.90
C ASN A 566 7.09 -7.11 22.68
N THR A 567 8.00 -8.05 22.48
CA THR A 567 9.43 -7.90 22.82
C THR A 567 10.23 -7.66 21.53
N LYS A 568 11.55 -7.86 21.55
CA LYS A 568 12.41 -7.71 20.37
C LYS A 568 12.01 -8.53 19.15
N ASP A 569 11.49 -9.74 19.37
CA ASP A 569 11.27 -10.73 18.31
C ASP A 569 9.99 -11.54 18.52
N THR A 570 9.19 -11.18 19.52
CA THR A 570 8.01 -11.95 19.94
C THR A 570 6.80 -11.05 20.02
N LEU A 571 5.78 -11.37 19.23
CA LEU A 571 4.45 -10.78 19.30
C LEU A 571 3.66 -11.41 20.44
N ARG A 572 2.91 -10.60 21.18
CA ARG A 572 1.90 -11.04 22.15
C ARG A 572 0.53 -10.69 21.59
N LEU A 573 -0.31 -11.70 21.41
CA LEU A 573 -1.65 -11.53 20.83
C LEU A 573 -2.72 -11.47 21.93
N SER A 574 -3.87 -10.91 21.60
CA SER A 574 -5.04 -10.89 22.48
C SER A 574 -5.63 -12.29 22.75
N VAL A 575 -5.29 -13.27 21.91
CA VAL A 575 -5.83 -14.63 21.93
C VAL A 575 -4.78 -15.70 21.61
N ASN A 576 -5.16 -16.97 21.76
CA ASN A 576 -4.28 -18.12 21.57
C ASN A 576 -3.95 -18.36 20.07
N ALA A 577 -2.71 -18.07 19.66
CA ALA A 577 -2.21 -18.30 18.30
C ALA A 577 -2.13 -19.79 17.93
N TYR A 578 -1.83 -20.67 18.90
CA TYR A 578 -1.78 -22.11 18.64
C TYR A 578 -3.17 -22.68 18.32
N GLY A 579 -4.19 -22.18 19.01
CA GLY A 579 -5.60 -22.58 18.86
C GLY A 579 -6.21 -22.18 17.52
N THR A 580 -5.65 -21.19 16.82
CA THR A 580 -6.11 -20.74 15.50
C THR A 580 -5.47 -21.50 14.34
N GLY A 581 -4.58 -22.46 14.65
CA GLY A 581 -3.94 -23.32 13.66
C GLY A 581 -2.54 -22.87 13.24
N VAL A 582 -2.00 -21.78 13.81
CA VAL A 582 -0.68 -21.25 13.43
C VAL A 582 0.44 -22.23 13.76
N ARG A 583 1.42 -22.41 12.86
CA ARG A 583 2.54 -23.34 13.01
C ARG A 583 3.89 -22.66 12.82
N VAL A 584 4.94 -23.31 13.34
CA VAL A 584 6.33 -22.92 13.05
C VAL A 584 6.59 -23.14 11.56
N GLY A 585 7.23 -22.17 10.91
CA GLY A 585 7.46 -22.15 9.46
C GLY A 585 6.41 -21.37 8.66
N ASP A 586 5.26 -21.03 9.27
CA ASP A 586 4.30 -20.08 8.69
C ASP A 586 4.85 -18.64 8.72
N ASP A 587 4.17 -17.74 8.02
CA ASP A 587 4.49 -16.32 7.97
C ASP A 587 3.55 -15.51 8.89
N ALA A 588 4.12 -14.56 9.62
CA ALA A 588 3.41 -13.49 10.33
C ALA A 588 3.63 -12.18 9.57
N ILE A 589 2.55 -11.55 9.12
CA ILE A 589 2.57 -10.29 8.38
C ILE A 589 1.98 -9.20 9.27
N ILE A 590 2.77 -8.20 9.64
CA ILE A 590 2.25 -7.01 10.30
C ILE A 590 1.54 -6.18 9.22
N VAL A 591 0.23 -6.06 9.31
CA VAL A 591 -0.62 -5.47 8.26
C VAL A 591 -0.82 -3.99 8.51
N GLY A 592 -0.80 -3.21 7.44
CA GLY A 592 -1.10 -1.78 7.48
C GLY A 592 0.14 -0.91 7.57
N LEU A 593 -0.07 0.41 7.45
CA LEU A 593 0.93 1.36 7.92
C LEU A 593 0.82 1.49 9.45
N PRO A 594 1.95 1.60 10.17
CA PRO A 594 1.98 1.57 11.62
C PRO A 594 1.39 2.82 12.28
N GLY A 595 0.53 2.68 13.28
CA GLY A 595 -0.05 3.83 13.99
C GLY A 595 1.00 4.72 14.67
N ALA A 596 2.14 4.14 15.06
CA ALA A 596 3.25 4.81 15.75
C ALA A 596 4.39 5.28 14.84
N GLY A 597 4.12 5.42 13.53
CA GLY A 597 4.91 6.31 12.68
C GLY A 597 6.38 6.00 12.49
N GLY A 598 6.91 4.82 12.83
CA GLY A 598 8.37 4.64 12.85
C GLY A 598 8.91 3.22 13.00
N PHE A 599 8.18 2.19 12.56
CA PHE A 599 8.80 0.87 12.36
C PHE A 599 8.80 0.41 10.91
N LEU A 600 7.85 0.87 10.11
CA LEU A 600 7.65 0.46 8.73
C LEU A 600 7.92 1.68 7.86
N SER A 601 9.00 1.63 7.10
CA SER A 601 9.28 2.61 6.07
C SER A 601 8.71 2.14 4.75
N MET A 602 8.10 3.07 4.02
CA MET A 602 7.65 2.84 2.65
C MET A 602 8.61 3.54 1.71
N THR A 603 9.11 2.81 0.72
CA THR A 603 10.02 3.30 -0.30
C THR A 603 9.34 3.14 -1.66
N LEU A 604 9.27 4.23 -2.42
CA LEU A 604 8.98 4.15 -3.84
C LEU A 604 10.30 4.04 -4.59
N LYS A 605 10.43 2.97 -5.37
CA LYS A 605 11.51 2.85 -6.34
C LYS A 605 10.95 3.01 -7.74
N ASN A 606 11.68 3.67 -8.61
CA ASN A 606 11.31 3.71 -10.02
C ASN A 606 11.63 2.36 -10.70
N GLU A 607 11.38 2.30 -12.01
CA GLU A 607 11.61 1.12 -12.85
C GLU A 607 13.09 0.70 -12.96
N TYR A 608 14.04 1.54 -12.52
CA TYR A 608 15.50 1.30 -12.48
C TYR A 608 16.00 0.90 -11.08
N ASN A 609 15.08 0.55 -10.17
CA ASN A 609 15.37 0.28 -8.76
C ASN A 609 16.00 1.49 -8.01
N GLN A 610 15.88 2.70 -8.55
CA GLN A 610 16.33 3.92 -7.87
C GLN A 610 15.30 4.34 -6.84
N ILE A 611 15.76 4.70 -5.64
CA ILE A 611 14.87 5.23 -4.60
C ILE A 611 14.41 6.63 -5.01
N ALA A 612 13.15 6.75 -5.42
CA ALA A 612 12.55 8.04 -5.74
C ALA A 612 12.21 8.82 -4.47
N THR A 613 11.62 8.12 -3.49
CA THR A 613 11.23 8.71 -2.21
C THR A 613 11.04 7.65 -1.13
N ARG A 614 11.18 8.05 0.14
CA ARG A 614 11.04 7.17 1.31
C ARG A 614 10.36 7.89 2.48
N ILE A 615 9.41 7.21 3.12
CA ILE A 615 8.88 7.60 4.44
C ILE A 615 9.61 6.76 5.46
N VAL A 616 10.41 7.37 6.34
CA VAL A 616 11.05 6.66 7.45
C VAL A 616 10.25 6.84 8.75
N GLU A 617 9.74 8.05 8.96
CA GLU A 617 8.89 8.37 10.09
C GLU A 617 7.74 9.28 9.63
N TYR A 618 6.54 9.09 10.17
CA TYR A 618 5.40 10.02 10.06
C TYR A 618 4.72 10.16 11.43
N GLY A 619 3.85 11.16 11.61
CA GLY A 619 3.27 11.48 12.91
C GLY A 619 2.61 10.28 13.60
N SER A 620 2.95 10.09 14.87
CA SER A 620 2.29 9.13 15.76
C SER A 620 0.84 9.58 15.97
N LEU A 621 -0.11 8.70 15.68
CA LEU A 621 -1.52 8.97 15.92
C LEU A 621 -1.99 8.13 17.11
N ASP A 622 -2.56 8.79 18.13
CA ASP A 622 -3.17 8.07 19.25
C ASP A 622 -4.38 7.27 18.73
N PRO A 623 -4.72 6.11 19.30
CA PRO A 623 -5.99 5.45 19.02
C PRO A 623 -7.25 6.35 19.10
N SER A 624 -7.19 7.50 19.80
CA SER A 624 -8.24 8.54 19.79
C SER A 624 -8.25 9.44 18.56
N ASP A 625 -7.16 9.53 17.79
CA ASP A 625 -6.98 10.40 16.62
C ASP A 625 -7.53 9.75 15.34
N ILE A 626 -8.78 9.28 15.43
CA ILE A 626 -9.48 8.61 14.33
C ILE A 626 -9.91 9.66 13.28
N GLU A 627 -9.67 9.34 12.00
CA GLU A 627 -9.83 10.25 10.85
C GLU A 627 -8.79 11.37 10.77
N TYR A 628 -7.80 11.39 11.65
CA TYR A 628 -6.69 12.30 11.49
C TYR A 628 -5.71 11.67 10.51
N SER A 629 -5.05 12.53 9.76
CA SER A 629 -3.93 12.18 8.90
C SER A 629 -2.67 12.81 9.46
N THR A 630 -1.53 12.38 8.94
CA THR A 630 -0.28 13.09 9.09
C THR A 630 0.08 13.74 7.77
N GLN A 631 0.19 15.06 7.75
CA GLN A 631 0.56 15.84 6.58
C GLN A 631 1.96 16.43 6.79
N LYS A 632 2.78 16.47 5.75
CA LYS A 632 4.04 17.22 5.82
C LYS A 632 3.76 18.72 5.90
N ILE A 633 4.54 19.47 6.68
CA ILE A 633 4.43 20.94 6.69
C ILE A 633 4.91 21.51 5.35
N ASP A 634 5.94 20.88 4.79
CA ASP A 634 6.53 21.13 3.49
C ASP A 634 6.88 19.76 2.88
N PRO A 635 6.33 19.40 1.70
CA PRO A 635 6.59 18.12 1.05
C PRO A 635 8.08 17.79 0.90
N THR A 636 8.91 18.82 0.73
CA THR A 636 10.37 18.73 0.55
C THR A 636 11.14 18.47 1.86
N ARG A 637 10.46 18.58 3.02
CA ARG A 637 11.08 18.43 4.35
C ARG A 637 10.66 17.12 5.03
N TYR A 638 11.30 16.83 6.16
CA TYR A 638 10.98 15.67 6.99
C TYR A 638 9.98 15.98 8.10
N ASP A 639 9.56 17.25 8.27
CA ASP A 639 8.66 17.64 9.35
C ASP A 639 7.20 17.30 9.05
N TRP A 640 6.61 16.55 9.96
CA TRP A 640 5.22 16.11 9.90
C TRP A 640 4.36 16.81 10.94
N GLN A 641 3.10 17.06 10.59
CA GLN A 641 2.07 17.55 11.51
C GLN A 641 0.83 16.67 11.44
N ILE A 642 0.17 16.50 12.59
CA ILE A 642 -1.12 15.79 12.65
C ILE A 642 -2.20 16.75 12.15
N SER A 643 -2.94 16.35 11.12
CA SER A 643 -4.08 17.08 10.58
C SER A 643 -5.40 16.42 10.99
N LYS A 644 -6.29 17.21 11.58
CA LYS A 644 -7.66 16.77 11.93
C LYS A 644 -8.61 16.75 10.74
N LYS A 645 -8.20 17.36 9.63
CA LYS A 645 -8.99 17.51 8.40
C LYS A 645 -8.12 16.99 7.26
N PRO A 646 -8.22 15.70 6.93
CA PRO A 646 -7.46 15.13 5.84
C PRO A 646 -7.74 15.87 4.53
N THR A 647 -6.71 16.05 3.71
CA THR A 647 -6.81 16.82 2.46
C THR A 647 -7.01 15.95 1.22
N PHE A 648 -7.17 14.63 1.38
CA PHE A 648 -7.40 13.75 0.24
C PHE A 648 -8.58 14.18 -0.64
N GLY A 649 -8.37 14.21 -1.96
CA GLY A 649 -9.45 14.42 -2.91
C GLY A 649 -8.98 14.52 -4.36
N GLY A 650 -9.86 14.18 -5.31
CA GLY A 650 -9.49 14.10 -6.72
C GLY A 650 -9.11 15.41 -7.42
N THR A 651 -9.05 16.53 -6.69
CA THR A 651 -8.77 17.88 -7.19
C THR A 651 -7.64 18.54 -6.41
N GLU A 652 -6.91 19.45 -7.06
CA GLU A 652 -5.82 20.21 -6.43
C GLU A 652 -6.30 20.94 -5.17
N ALA A 653 -7.48 21.57 -5.21
CA ALA A 653 -8.00 22.35 -4.09
C ALA A 653 -8.25 21.50 -2.84
N LEU A 654 -8.65 20.24 -3.02
CA LEU A 654 -8.81 19.29 -1.93
C LEU A 654 -7.44 18.84 -1.45
N ALA A 655 -6.59 18.32 -2.35
CA ALA A 655 -5.25 17.78 -2.05
C ALA A 655 -4.21 18.82 -1.61
N ARG A 656 -4.58 20.11 -1.63
CA ARG A 656 -3.63 21.21 -1.40
C ARG A 656 -3.10 21.16 0.02
N ASN A 657 -1.79 21.00 0.14
CA ASN A 657 -1.10 21.11 1.41
C ASN A 657 -1.32 22.49 2.05
N HIS A 658 -2.00 22.52 3.21
CA HIS A 658 -2.32 23.76 3.92
C HIS A 658 -1.12 24.39 4.63
N GLY A 659 -0.06 23.62 4.90
CA GLY A 659 1.23 24.14 5.37
C GLY A 659 1.96 24.94 4.28
N VAL A 660 1.87 24.48 3.03
CA VAL A 660 2.49 25.14 1.86
C VAL A 660 1.72 26.39 1.41
N SER A 661 0.38 26.39 1.51
CA SER A 661 -0.46 27.51 1.05
C SER A 661 -0.23 28.83 1.81
N ALA A 662 0.28 28.77 3.04
CA ALA A 662 0.71 29.94 3.80
C ALA A 662 2.00 30.59 3.25
N ASN A 663 2.81 29.82 2.49
CA ASN A 663 4.15 30.19 2.03
C ASN A 663 4.33 30.00 0.51
N VAL A 664 3.28 30.16 -0.30
CA VAL A 664 3.33 30.04 -1.79
C VAL A 664 4.43 30.90 -2.44
N LYS A 665 4.89 31.96 -1.77
CA LYS A 665 6.01 32.81 -2.22
C LYS A 665 7.41 32.19 -2.07
N ASP A 666 7.51 31.03 -1.43
CA ASP A 666 8.75 30.35 -1.05
C ASP A 666 8.84 28.92 -1.65
N GLN A 667 8.07 28.60 -2.70
CA GLN A 667 8.24 27.34 -3.44
C GLN A 667 9.63 27.27 -4.09
N ALA A 668 10.34 26.15 -3.89
CA ALA A 668 11.63 25.91 -4.51
C ALA A 668 11.46 25.81 -6.03
N ASN A 669 11.95 26.82 -6.77
CA ASN A 669 12.05 26.73 -8.22
C ASN A 669 13.27 25.88 -8.58
N ILE A 670 13.01 24.72 -9.17
CA ILE A 670 14.03 23.85 -9.73
C ILE A 670 14.28 24.32 -11.16
N LYS A 671 15.55 24.60 -11.49
CA LYS A 671 15.92 25.09 -12.81
C LYS A 671 15.81 23.96 -13.85
N ASN A 672 15.39 24.30 -15.07
CA ASN A 672 15.60 23.48 -16.27
C ASN A 672 16.88 23.94 -17.00
N GLY A 673 18.01 23.25 -16.77
CA GLY A 673 19.23 23.41 -17.58
C GLY A 673 20.48 22.76 -16.97
N ASN A 674 21.26 22.08 -17.81
CA ASN A 674 22.32 21.12 -17.44
C ASN A 674 23.50 21.66 -16.59
N TYR A 675 23.59 22.97 -16.35
CA TYR A 675 24.70 23.58 -15.61
C TYR A 675 24.28 24.82 -14.82
N SER A 676 24.89 24.99 -13.65
CA SER A 676 24.77 26.21 -12.86
C SER A 676 25.60 27.34 -13.50
N SER A 677 24.99 28.52 -13.67
CA SER A 677 25.69 29.70 -14.18
C SER A 677 26.31 30.52 -13.06
N LEU A 678 27.38 31.26 -13.39
CA LEU A 678 28.04 32.17 -12.43
C LEU A 678 27.09 33.22 -11.84
N VAL A 679 26.02 33.57 -12.57
CA VAL A 679 24.98 34.51 -12.14
C VAL A 679 23.99 33.86 -11.17
N GLU A 680 23.73 32.55 -11.28
CA GLU A 680 22.82 31.81 -10.41
C GLU A 680 23.33 31.67 -8.97
N PHE A 681 24.65 31.54 -8.78
CA PHE A 681 25.26 31.49 -7.44
C PHE A 681 25.06 32.78 -6.61
N GLN A 682 24.55 33.88 -7.19
CA GLN A 682 24.17 35.09 -6.43
C GLN A 682 23.01 34.86 -5.44
N SER A 683 22.20 33.84 -5.68
CA SER A 683 20.93 33.59 -4.97
C SER A 683 21.10 32.70 -3.73
N VAL A 684 22.19 31.94 -3.64
CA VAL A 684 22.52 31.02 -2.54
C VAL A 684 23.25 31.78 -1.41
N LYS A 685 22.50 32.48 -0.56
CA LYS A 685 23.07 33.31 0.53
C LYS A 685 23.19 32.60 1.88
N THR A 686 22.30 31.64 2.15
CA THR A 686 22.20 30.81 3.37
C THR A 686 21.27 29.64 3.06
N ALA A 687 21.41 28.48 3.72
CA ALA A 687 20.52 27.32 3.53
C ALA A 687 19.01 27.68 3.62
N LYS A 688 18.64 28.59 4.52
CA LYS A 688 17.26 29.12 4.67
C LYS A 688 16.74 30.01 3.51
N LYS A 689 17.53 30.30 2.48
CA LYS A 689 17.14 31.18 1.34
C LYS A 689 17.14 30.45 -0.01
N PHE A 690 17.26 29.13 0.02
CA PHE A 690 17.12 28.25 -1.14
C PHE A 690 15.77 28.45 -1.86
N GLU A 691 14.72 28.76 -1.10
CA GLU A 691 13.34 29.04 -1.55
C GLU A 691 13.17 30.22 -2.53
N LYS A 692 14.20 31.03 -2.80
CA LYS A 692 14.08 32.28 -3.59
C LYS A 692 14.94 32.34 -4.85
N VAL A 693 15.61 31.25 -5.18
CA VAL A 693 16.38 31.13 -6.41
C VAL A 693 15.42 31.28 -7.61
N GLY A 694 15.65 32.28 -8.48
CA GLY A 694 14.78 32.61 -9.62
C GLY A 694 13.78 33.76 -9.40
N SER A 695 13.61 34.28 -8.18
CA SER A 695 12.77 35.47 -7.96
C SER A 695 13.47 36.76 -8.41
N ALA A 696 12.80 37.58 -9.22
CA ALA A 696 13.35 38.79 -9.87
C ALA A 696 13.82 39.91 -8.91
N GLN A 697 13.77 39.72 -7.58
CA GLN A 697 14.18 40.72 -6.61
C GLN A 697 15.64 40.54 -6.18
N GLY A 698 16.54 40.94 -7.07
CA GLY A 698 17.98 41.10 -6.77
C GLY A 698 18.21 42.21 -5.73
N GLY A 699 18.48 41.83 -4.48
CA GLY A 699 18.90 42.78 -3.45
C GLY A 699 20.29 43.37 -3.73
N LYS A 700 20.43 44.70 -3.58
CA LYS A 700 21.63 45.53 -3.89
C LYS A 700 22.99 45.09 -3.30
N GLY A 701 23.06 44.02 -2.50
CA GLY A 701 24.30 43.47 -1.93
C GLY A 701 24.97 42.33 -2.74
N SER A 702 24.30 41.72 -3.72
CA SER A 702 24.83 40.54 -4.45
C SER A 702 25.99 40.84 -5.42
N PHE A 703 26.11 42.09 -5.87
CA PHE A 703 27.17 42.51 -6.80
C PHE A 703 28.58 42.48 -6.18
N GLN A 704 28.72 42.56 -4.86
CA GLN A 704 30.04 42.63 -4.23
C GLN A 704 30.77 41.27 -4.18
N ILE A 705 30.04 40.18 -3.92
CA ILE A 705 30.57 38.81 -3.87
C ILE A 705 31.02 38.39 -5.28
N LEU A 706 30.17 38.55 -6.29
CA LEU A 706 30.52 38.20 -7.68
C LEU A 706 31.71 38.99 -8.22
N LYS A 707 31.83 40.28 -7.87
CA LYS A 707 33.01 41.07 -8.22
C LYS A 707 34.26 40.58 -7.50
N ALA A 708 34.13 40.02 -6.28
CA ALA A 708 35.23 39.47 -5.52
C ALA A 708 35.69 38.09 -6.04
N ILE A 709 34.74 37.22 -6.42
CA ILE A 709 35.02 35.81 -6.73
C ILE A 709 34.94 35.45 -8.23
N GLY A 710 34.28 36.26 -9.05
CA GLY A 710 33.97 35.94 -10.44
C GLY A 710 35.19 35.81 -11.36
N LYS A 711 36.37 36.30 -10.93
CA LYS A 711 37.65 36.06 -11.63
C LYS A 711 38.30 34.72 -11.29
N TYR A 712 37.87 34.08 -10.21
CA TYR A 712 38.39 32.78 -9.75
C TYR A 712 37.50 31.61 -10.13
N PHE A 713 36.31 31.86 -10.66
CA PHE A 713 35.39 30.84 -11.12
C PHE A 713 35.22 30.92 -12.63
N THR A 714 34.98 29.78 -13.25
CA THR A 714 34.58 29.69 -14.66
C THR A 714 33.46 28.66 -14.82
N THR A 715 32.74 28.76 -15.93
CA THR A 715 31.87 27.69 -16.46
C THR A 715 32.35 27.24 -17.84
N SER A 716 33.48 27.76 -18.31
CA SER A 716 34.08 27.44 -19.61
C SER A 716 34.63 26.01 -19.61
N GLY A 717 34.26 25.25 -20.63
CA GLY A 717 34.72 23.90 -20.90
C GLY A 717 34.26 23.51 -22.30
N ILE A 718 34.95 22.53 -22.90
CA ILE A 718 34.53 21.93 -24.16
C ILE A 718 33.94 20.57 -23.82
N ARG A 719 32.65 20.38 -24.08
CA ARG A 719 31.90 19.16 -23.77
C ARG A 719 32.04 18.19 -24.93
N LEU A 720 32.66 17.03 -24.79
CA LEU A 720 32.74 15.99 -25.82
C LEU A 720 31.52 15.07 -25.71
N ASP A 721 30.61 15.18 -26.67
CA ASP A 721 29.38 14.41 -26.71
C ASP A 721 29.53 13.26 -27.72
N PRO A 722 29.27 12.00 -27.34
CA PRO A 722 29.48 10.86 -28.22
C PRO A 722 28.53 10.86 -29.44
N GLU A 723 27.40 11.57 -29.37
CA GLU A 723 26.44 11.72 -30.47
C GLU A 723 26.83 12.77 -31.53
N GLU A 724 27.98 13.44 -31.37
CA GLU A 724 28.42 14.46 -32.32
C GLU A 724 28.64 13.90 -33.73
N LYS A 725 28.45 14.77 -34.71
CA LYS A 725 28.72 14.44 -36.11
C LYS A 725 30.21 14.10 -36.27
N ASP A 726 30.50 13.03 -36.99
CA ASP A 726 31.85 12.54 -37.30
C ASP A 726 32.62 11.89 -36.12
N VAL A 727 31.93 11.57 -35.02
CA VAL A 727 32.47 10.70 -33.96
C VAL A 727 32.47 9.25 -34.41
N HIS A 728 33.61 8.58 -34.34
CA HIS A 728 33.71 7.14 -34.57
C HIS A 728 33.55 6.39 -33.26
N ILE A 729 32.69 5.37 -33.26
CA ILE A 729 32.33 4.62 -32.06
C ILE A 729 32.37 3.13 -32.39
N SER A 730 32.98 2.35 -31.50
CA SER A 730 33.06 0.90 -31.63
C SER A 730 32.83 0.19 -30.29
N GLY A 731 32.42 -1.08 -30.37
CA GLY A 731 32.08 -1.92 -29.22
C GLY A 731 30.67 -1.69 -28.69
N TRP A 732 30.43 -0.57 -28.03
CA TRP A 732 29.14 -0.33 -27.36
C TRP A 732 28.03 0.06 -28.34
N SER A 733 26.82 -0.40 -28.05
CA SER A 733 25.64 -0.15 -28.88
C SER A 733 24.92 1.13 -28.44
N PRO A 734 24.44 1.97 -29.36
CA PRO A 734 23.70 3.18 -29.00
C PRO A 734 22.30 2.84 -28.48
N THR A 735 21.81 3.57 -27.49
CA THR A 735 20.42 3.50 -27.00
C THR A 735 19.49 4.40 -27.82
N PHE A 736 19.98 5.07 -28.87
CA PHE A 736 19.27 6.11 -29.60
C PHE A 736 19.34 5.88 -31.09
N GLY A 737 18.47 6.55 -31.83
CA GLY A 737 18.43 6.42 -33.28
C GLY A 737 17.65 7.54 -33.94
N LYS A 738 17.63 7.50 -35.27
CA LYS A 738 16.74 8.33 -36.11
C LYS A 738 15.65 7.48 -36.70
N ALA A 739 14.43 8.00 -36.73
CA ALA A 739 13.31 7.30 -37.34
C ALA A 739 13.46 7.27 -38.87
N VAL A 740 13.46 6.08 -39.46
CA VAL A 740 13.33 5.88 -40.92
C VAL A 740 11.85 5.90 -41.32
N PHE A 741 11.03 5.32 -40.45
CA PHE A 741 9.60 5.15 -40.64
C PHE A 741 8.92 5.09 -39.28
N SER A 742 7.70 5.62 -39.21
CA SER A 742 6.83 5.42 -38.06
C SER A 742 5.41 5.12 -38.51
N LYS A 743 4.69 4.35 -37.68
CA LYS A 743 3.25 4.20 -37.71
C LYS A 743 2.73 4.26 -36.28
N SER A 744 1.41 4.30 -36.09
CA SER A 744 0.81 4.32 -34.75
C SER A 744 1.41 3.21 -33.86
N GLY A 745 2.08 3.61 -32.79
CA GLY A 745 2.72 2.70 -31.83
C GLY A 745 4.01 2.00 -32.31
N LEU A 746 4.60 2.33 -33.47
CA LEU A 746 5.84 1.68 -33.95
C LEU A 746 6.81 2.69 -34.58
N ILE A 747 8.09 2.60 -34.21
CA ILE A 747 9.21 3.29 -34.85
C ILE A 747 10.15 2.26 -35.47
N LYS A 748 10.60 2.50 -36.71
CA LYS A 748 11.76 1.81 -37.30
C LYS A 748 12.94 2.78 -37.34
N ALA A 749 14.08 2.34 -36.83
CA ALA A 749 15.28 3.13 -36.61
C ALA A 749 16.36 2.83 -37.64
N GLU A 750 17.19 3.82 -37.95
CA GLU A 750 18.37 3.68 -38.81
C GLU A 750 19.62 3.41 -37.98
N ASN A 751 20.57 2.63 -38.52
CA ASN A 751 21.93 2.47 -37.99
C ASN A 751 21.99 2.03 -36.51
N VAL A 752 21.03 1.19 -36.10
CA VAL A 752 21.00 0.55 -34.79
C VAL A 752 20.88 -0.97 -34.94
N SER A 753 21.40 -1.71 -33.97
CA SER A 753 21.29 -3.17 -33.87
C SER A 753 21.12 -3.56 -32.41
N TRP A 754 19.88 -3.51 -31.92
CA TRP A 754 19.56 -3.86 -30.54
C TRP A 754 19.32 -5.35 -30.36
N THR A 755 19.55 -5.87 -29.16
CA THR A 755 19.03 -7.19 -28.82
C THR A 755 17.49 -7.14 -28.77
N PRO A 756 16.77 -8.11 -29.36
CA PRO A 756 15.31 -8.13 -29.27
C PRO A 756 14.81 -8.09 -27.81
N ASN A 757 13.79 -7.25 -27.56
CA ASN A 757 13.15 -7.01 -26.27
C ASN A 757 14.03 -6.48 -25.13
N ILE A 758 15.28 -6.08 -25.40
CA ILE A 758 16.14 -5.47 -24.38
C ILE A 758 15.57 -4.15 -23.82
N TRP A 759 14.74 -3.47 -24.61
CA TRP A 759 14.08 -2.22 -24.26
C TRP A 759 12.61 -2.41 -23.86
N GLU A 760 12.11 -3.65 -23.74
CA GLU A 760 10.75 -3.88 -23.26
C GLU A 760 10.58 -3.27 -21.85
N TYR A 761 9.46 -2.57 -21.62
CA TYR A 761 9.13 -1.86 -20.38
C TYR A 761 9.99 -0.63 -20.06
N GLN A 762 10.89 -0.24 -20.97
CA GLN A 762 11.70 0.96 -20.89
C GLN A 762 10.97 2.18 -21.47
N LYS A 763 11.60 3.36 -21.39
CA LYS A 763 11.07 4.59 -21.97
C LYS A 763 11.69 4.88 -23.33
N LEU A 764 10.87 5.39 -24.23
CA LEU A 764 11.27 6.05 -25.46
C LEU A 764 11.10 7.55 -25.27
N ARG A 765 12.16 8.35 -25.41
CA ARG A 765 12.07 9.82 -25.41
C ARG A 765 12.38 10.39 -26.77
N ILE A 766 11.52 11.30 -27.25
CA ILE A 766 11.73 12.00 -28.51
C ILE A 766 12.66 13.20 -28.28
N LEU A 767 13.75 13.27 -29.04
CA LEU A 767 14.80 14.29 -28.88
C LEU A 767 14.66 15.45 -29.88
N SER A 768 13.94 15.27 -30.99
CA SER A 768 13.71 16.31 -32.00
C SER A 768 12.29 16.27 -32.60
N GLY A 769 11.97 17.25 -33.44
CA GLY A 769 10.69 17.31 -34.13
C GLY A 769 9.53 17.83 -33.29
N LYS A 770 8.30 17.63 -33.77
CA LYS A 770 7.06 18.16 -33.17
C LYS A 770 6.73 17.54 -31.80
N GLN A 771 7.24 16.34 -31.55
CA GLN A 771 7.05 15.61 -30.30
C GLN A 771 8.29 15.66 -29.41
N ARG A 772 9.25 16.56 -29.67
CA ARG A 772 10.43 16.71 -28.80
C ARG A 772 10.02 16.84 -27.33
N GLY A 773 10.66 16.05 -26.47
CA GLY A 773 10.39 15.98 -25.03
C GLY A 773 9.32 14.97 -24.63
N GLU A 774 8.51 14.49 -25.57
CA GLU A 774 7.50 13.46 -25.32
C GLU A 774 8.16 12.10 -25.04
N THR A 775 7.63 11.38 -24.05
CA THR A 775 8.12 10.09 -23.59
C THR A 775 7.01 9.04 -23.67
N PHE A 776 7.31 7.86 -24.20
CA PHE A 776 6.37 6.75 -24.40
C PHE A 776 6.88 5.47 -23.71
N LEU A 777 5.96 4.60 -23.30
CA LEU A 777 6.29 3.27 -22.80
C LEU A 777 6.60 2.33 -23.96
N VAL A 778 7.77 1.70 -23.93
CA VAL A 778 8.15 0.64 -24.88
C VAL A 778 7.52 -0.68 -24.46
N THR A 779 6.76 -1.31 -25.36
CA THR A 779 6.14 -2.63 -25.16
C THR A 779 6.90 -3.76 -25.85
N GLY A 780 7.97 -3.44 -26.58
CA GLY A 780 8.89 -4.41 -27.17
C GLY A 780 9.78 -3.76 -28.23
N ASN A 781 10.87 -4.44 -28.60
CA ASN A 781 11.74 -4.00 -29.67
C ASN A 781 12.31 -5.18 -30.45
N THR A 782 12.63 -4.97 -31.73
CA THR A 782 13.49 -5.86 -32.53
C THR A 782 14.90 -5.26 -32.62
N GLU A 783 15.73 -5.79 -33.52
CA GLU A 783 17.05 -5.22 -33.84
C GLU A 783 17.03 -3.75 -34.27
N ASN A 784 15.93 -3.28 -34.86
CA ASN A 784 15.84 -1.92 -35.42
C ASN A 784 14.44 -1.32 -35.35
N SER A 785 13.54 -1.87 -34.55
CA SER A 785 12.20 -1.32 -34.39
C SER A 785 11.75 -1.33 -32.94
N ILE A 786 10.91 -0.37 -32.57
CA ILE A 786 10.39 -0.15 -31.22
C ILE A 786 8.89 -0.09 -31.31
N THR A 787 8.21 -0.87 -30.47
CA THR A 787 6.76 -0.79 -30.28
C THR A 787 6.50 -0.04 -28.98
N VAL A 788 5.54 0.89 -29.00
CA VAL A 788 5.09 1.64 -27.83
C VAL A 788 3.60 1.49 -27.64
N ASP A 789 3.13 1.68 -26.40
CA ASP A 789 1.71 1.69 -26.07
C ASP A 789 1.34 2.91 -25.22
N GLY A 790 0.06 3.27 -25.26
CA GLY A 790 -0.48 4.42 -24.54
C GLY A 790 -0.12 5.78 -25.16
N TYR A 791 -0.27 6.81 -24.33
CA TYR A 791 -0.02 8.20 -24.69
C TYR A 791 1.29 8.69 -24.08
N SER A 792 1.87 9.70 -24.72
CA SER A 792 3.10 10.29 -24.23
C SER A 792 2.92 11.10 -22.95
N VAL A 793 4.01 11.24 -22.21
CA VAL A 793 4.20 12.23 -21.14
C VAL A 793 5.20 13.28 -21.66
N PRO A 794 4.96 14.60 -21.51
CA PRO A 794 3.86 15.26 -20.80
C PRO A 794 2.57 15.43 -21.62
N GLY A 795 2.63 15.32 -22.95
CA GLY A 795 1.63 15.92 -23.82
C GLY A 795 0.36 15.12 -24.04
N GLY A 796 0.26 13.89 -23.53
CA GLY A 796 -0.89 13.02 -23.77
C GLY A 796 -1.11 12.76 -25.26
N LYS A 797 -0.04 12.58 -26.05
CA LYS A 797 -0.11 12.45 -27.51
C LYS A 797 0.09 11.01 -27.95
N LEU A 798 -0.55 10.62 -29.04
CA LEU A 798 -0.20 9.39 -29.76
C LEU A 798 1.14 9.56 -30.45
N LEU A 799 1.91 8.47 -30.58
CA LEU A 799 3.21 8.50 -31.23
C LEU A 799 3.07 8.99 -32.69
N SER A 800 3.77 10.08 -33.00
CA SER A 800 3.82 10.71 -34.32
C SER A 800 5.18 11.36 -34.51
N ILE A 801 6.13 10.54 -34.96
CA ILE A 801 7.52 10.92 -35.23
C ILE A 801 7.76 10.95 -36.75
N ASN A 802 8.43 11.97 -37.29
CA ASN A 802 8.71 12.02 -38.72
C ASN A 802 9.97 11.24 -39.06
N LYS A 803 10.21 11.04 -40.36
CA LYS A 803 11.51 10.59 -40.83
C LYS A 803 12.60 11.57 -40.37
N ASP A 804 13.75 11.04 -39.99
CA ASP A 804 14.96 11.73 -39.52
C ASP A 804 14.85 12.36 -38.11
N ASP A 805 13.67 12.32 -37.48
CA ASP A 805 13.53 12.71 -36.07
C ASP A 805 14.29 11.73 -35.17
N SER A 806 15.03 12.31 -34.22
CA SER A 806 15.86 11.60 -33.25
C SER A 806 15.09 11.26 -31.98
N PHE A 807 15.43 10.10 -31.41
CA PHE A 807 14.86 9.61 -30.15
C PHE A 807 15.93 8.81 -29.39
N THR A 808 15.71 8.58 -28.10
CA THR A 808 16.53 7.71 -27.25
C THR A 808 15.67 6.73 -26.45
N LEU A 809 16.27 5.60 -26.06
CA LEU A 809 15.69 4.50 -25.30
C LEU A 809 16.40 4.33 -23.96
N GLY A 810 15.72 3.62 -23.07
CA GLY A 810 16.24 3.24 -21.77
C GLY A 810 15.69 4.17 -20.70
N PRO A 811 16.49 4.56 -19.69
CA PRO A 811 16.02 5.31 -18.54
C PRO A 811 15.45 6.70 -18.85
N GLY A 812 15.44 7.15 -20.10
CA GLY A 812 14.82 8.44 -20.45
C GLY A 812 15.77 9.59 -20.16
N TYR A 813 17.06 9.29 -20.12
CA TYR A 813 18.14 10.26 -20.18
C TYR A 813 17.79 11.36 -21.18
N SER A 814 17.94 12.62 -20.75
CA SER A 814 17.85 13.77 -21.65
C SER A 814 18.99 13.77 -22.69
N THR A 815 19.96 12.87 -22.53
CA THR A 815 21.13 12.67 -23.38
C THR A 815 21.19 11.25 -23.95
N PRO A 816 21.55 11.09 -25.23
CA PRO A 816 21.87 9.80 -25.83
C PRO A 816 22.89 8.99 -25.02
N MET A 817 22.75 7.65 -24.97
CA MET A 817 23.68 6.77 -24.26
C MET A 817 24.16 5.59 -25.11
N TYR A 818 25.17 4.90 -24.58
CA TYR A 818 25.71 3.66 -25.13
C TYR A 818 25.66 2.59 -24.04
N TYR A 819 25.44 1.34 -24.45
CA TYR A 819 25.38 0.19 -23.54
C TYR A 819 26.15 -1.00 -24.12
N THR A 820 26.58 -1.90 -23.24
CA THR A 820 27.08 -3.23 -23.59
C THR A 820 26.27 -4.29 -22.84
N SER A 821 26.18 -5.49 -23.45
CA SER A 821 25.56 -6.67 -22.84
C SER A 821 26.59 -7.72 -22.40
N ARG A 822 27.89 -7.44 -22.60
CA ARG A 822 29.00 -8.36 -22.33
C ARG A 822 29.96 -7.74 -21.33
N GLU A 823 30.25 -8.47 -20.26
CA GLU A 823 31.32 -8.08 -19.35
C GLU A 823 32.65 -7.95 -20.11
N ALA A 824 33.39 -6.87 -19.84
CA ALA A 824 34.69 -6.53 -20.45
C ALA A 824 34.68 -6.19 -21.95
N GLU A 825 33.55 -5.89 -22.57
CA GLU A 825 33.53 -5.32 -23.93
C GLU A 825 33.98 -3.85 -23.90
N GLU A 826 35.07 -3.53 -24.62
CA GLU A 826 35.60 -2.18 -24.72
C GLU A 826 34.68 -1.27 -25.54
N GLY A 827 34.38 -0.08 -25.03
CA GLY A 827 33.75 1.00 -25.77
C GLY A 827 34.81 2.02 -26.17
N VAL A 828 34.93 2.33 -27.47
CA VAL A 828 35.90 3.31 -27.97
C VAL A 828 35.15 4.47 -28.63
N TRP A 829 35.50 5.71 -28.26
CA TRP A 829 34.98 6.93 -28.87
C TRP A 829 36.14 7.77 -29.42
N GLU A 830 36.05 8.14 -30.69
CA GLU A 830 37.02 9.00 -31.38
C GLU A 830 36.31 10.22 -31.99
N TRP A 831 36.55 11.41 -31.44
CA TRP A 831 36.02 12.67 -31.97
C TRP A 831 36.92 13.23 -33.07
N LYS A 832 36.64 12.88 -34.34
CA LYS A 832 37.39 13.38 -35.50
C LYS A 832 36.85 14.75 -35.94
N ASN A 833 37.75 15.65 -36.37
CA ASN A 833 37.42 16.98 -36.92
C ASN A 833 36.72 17.95 -35.96
N ARG A 834 36.82 17.72 -34.65
CA ARG A 834 36.37 18.70 -33.68
C ARG A 834 37.35 19.86 -33.66
N ASP A 835 36.88 21.11 -33.80
CA ASP A 835 37.70 22.34 -33.80
C ASP A 835 38.31 22.64 -32.40
N LEU A 836 38.90 21.63 -31.76
CA LEU A 836 39.65 21.78 -30.52
C LEU A 836 40.91 22.57 -30.84
N HIS A 837 41.03 23.75 -30.24
CA HIS A 837 42.27 24.50 -30.29
C HIS A 837 43.41 23.69 -29.67
N LYS A 838 44.61 23.79 -30.25
CA LYS A 838 45.82 23.16 -29.69
C LYS A 838 46.16 23.80 -28.34
N THR A 839 45.68 23.20 -27.25
CA THR A 839 45.93 23.63 -25.88
C THR A 839 45.72 22.46 -24.91
N TYR A 840 45.94 22.71 -23.61
CA TYR A 840 45.72 21.75 -22.54
C TYR A 840 44.26 21.73 -22.11
N TYR A 841 43.70 20.54 -21.96
CA TYR A 841 42.34 20.33 -21.49
C TYR A 841 42.35 19.52 -20.19
N GLY A 842 41.49 19.90 -19.25
CA GLY A 842 41.10 19.01 -18.16
C GLY A 842 39.99 18.11 -18.66
N ILE A 843 40.18 16.79 -18.59
CA ILE A 843 39.15 15.82 -18.97
C ILE A 843 38.33 15.51 -17.72
N TYR A 844 37.03 15.68 -17.82
CA TYR A 844 36.06 15.33 -16.79
C TYR A 844 35.04 14.40 -17.42
N LEU A 845 34.89 13.22 -16.82
CA LEU A 845 33.90 12.24 -17.24
C LEU A 845 32.69 12.37 -16.31
N ALA A 846 31.51 12.50 -16.90
CA ALA A 846 30.25 12.59 -16.19
C ALA A 846 29.30 11.51 -16.71
N GLY A 847 28.40 11.03 -15.86
CA GLY A 847 27.34 10.09 -16.28
C GLY A 847 27.81 8.65 -16.55
N LEU A 848 28.96 8.23 -16.01
CA LEU A 848 29.34 6.82 -16.03
C LEU A 848 28.46 6.08 -15.03
N ASN A 849 27.56 5.24 -15.55
CA ASN A 849 26.78 4.30 -14.77
C ASN A 849 27.08 2.89 -15.30
N ASP A 850 27.40 2.00 -14.39
CA ASP A 850 27.92 0.65 -14.64
C ASP A 850 26.82 -0.42 -14.70
N SER A 851 25.57 -0.05 -14.45
CA SER A 851 24.43 -0.97 -14.52
C SER A 851 23.10 -0.25 -14.70
N ILE A 852 22.28 -0.73 -15.64
CA ILE A 852 20.85 -0.36 -15.78
C ILE A 852 20.01 -0.96 -14.63
N ASP A 853 20.52 -1.99 -13.95
CA ASP A 853 19.77 -2.78 -12.96
C ASP A 853 19.99 -2.36 -11.49
N THR A 854 21.04 -1.58 -11.20
CA THR A 854 21.45 -1.29 -9.82
C THR A 854 21.89 0.15 -9.64
N THR A 855 20.95 1.05 -9.37
CA THR A 855 21.28 2.34 -8.75
C THR A 855 20.47 2.53 -7.47
N GLU A 856 20.65 1.60 -6.52
CA GLU A 856 20.58 2.01 -5.12
C GLU A 856 21.72 2.99 -4.88
N PHE A 857 21.38 4.24 -4.61
CA PHE A 857 22.33 5.28 -4.26
C PHE A 857 23.25 4.77 -3.13
N LEU A 858 24.52 4.53 -3.49
CA LEU A 858 25.71 4.56 -2.63
C LEU A 858 25.95 3.51 -1.52
N GLU A 859 25.09 2.52 -1.22
CA GLU A 859 25.39 1.62 -0.08
C GLU A 859 25.50 0.11 -0.36
N GLU A 860 24.86 -0.48 -1.37
CA GLU A 860 24.93 -1.95 -1.53
C GLU A 860 24.83 -2.39 -3.00
N ASN A 861 25.91 -2.30 -3.79
CA ASN A 861 26.13 -3.20 -4.93
C ASN A 861 27.62 -3.21 -5.34
N TYR A 862 28.09 -4.38 -5.78
CA TYR A 862 29.38 -4.56 -6.42
C TYR A 862 29.34 -3.85 -7.77
N ASN A 863 29.74 -2.59 -7.80
CA ASN A 863 29.89 -1.84 -9.04
C ASN A 863 30.89 -2.54 -9.98
N ALA A 864 30.55 -2.69 -11.26
CA ALA A 864 31.53 -3.12 -12.26
C ALA A 864 32.56 -1.99 -12.39
N LYS A 865 33.84 -2.30 -12.15
CA LYS A 865 34.92 -1.33 -12.30
C LYS A 865 35.01 -0.92 -13.77
N ILE A 866 34.50 0.26 -14.13
CA ILE A 866 34.73 0.85 -15.46
C ILE A 866 36.15 1.41 -15.46
N GLU A 867 37.05 0.76 -16.19
CA GLU A 867 38.39 1.29 -16.48
C GLU A 867 38.29 2.27 -17.64
N VAL A 868 38.79 3.49 -17.45
CA VAL A 868 38.75 4.51 -18.51
C VAL A 868 40.15 4.83 -18.96
N LEU A 869 40.37 4.66 -20.26
CA LEU A 869 41.64 4.94 -20.91
C LEU A 869 41.49 6.16 -21.83
N ALA A 870 42.37 7.15 -21.68
CA ALA A 870 42.41 8.32 -22.56
C ALA A 870 43.65 8.25 -23.44
N TYR A 871 43.47 8.31 -24.77
CA TYR A 871 44.61 8.32 -25.68
C TYR A 871 45.39 9.64 -25.60
N ASN A 872 46.67 9.51 -25.30
CA ASN A 872 47.61 10.62 -25.20
C ASN A 872 48.39 10.74 -26.50
N PHE A 873 48.07 11.77 -27.29
CA PHE A 873 48.71 12.00 -28.58
C PHE A 873 50.19 12.38 -28.49
N THR A 874 50.66 12.86 -27.33
CA THR A 874 52.09 13.16 -27.12
C THR A 874 52.90 11.89 -26.89
N THR A 875 52.47 11.04 -25.96
CA THR A 875 53.18 9.79 -25.62
C THR A 875 52.86 8.66 -26.61
N ARG A 876 51.75 8.79 -27.35
CA ARG A 876 51.14 7.74 -28.18
C ARG A 876 50.71 6.49 -27.39
N GLU A 877 50.43 6.67 -26.11
CA GLU A 877 49.96 5.63 -25.19
C GLU A 877 48.59 5.99 -24.61
N TYR A 878 47.90 5.02 -24.01
CA TYR A 878 46.66 5.25 -23.28
C TYR A 878 46.97 5.49 -21.80
N ASP A 879 46.49 6.61 -21.26
CA ASP A 879 46.58 6.92 -19.84
C ASP A 879 45.32 6.41 -19.11
N GLU A 880 45.48 5.64 -18.03
CA GLU A 880 44.37 5.20 -17.17
C GLU A 880 43.88 6.36 -16.29
N LEU A 881 42.55 6.50 -16.19
CA LEU A 881 41.88 7.51 -15.40
C LEU A 881 41.15 6.89 -14.19
N PRO A 882 41.15 7.54 -13.00
CA PRO A 882 41.85 8.79 -12.72
C PRO A 882 43.37 8.58 -12.61
N ILE A 883 44.14 9.52 -13.17
CA ILE A 883 45.60 9.52 -13.03
C ILE A 883 45.92 9.66 -11.53
N ASP A 884 46.63 8.68 -10.96
CA ASP A 884 47.10 8.78 -9.58
C ASP A 884 48.25 9.80 -9.51
N PHE A 885 47.95 10.97 -8.96
CA PHE A 885 48.88 12.08 -8.93
C PHE A 885 49.85 12.04 -7.73
N GLY A 886 49.67 11.16 -6.74
CA GLY A 886 50.46 11.16 -5.51
C GLY A 886 50.58 12.55 -4.85
N ASP A 887 51.77 12.89 -4.31
CA ASP A 887 52.10 14.20 -3.70
C ASP A 887 52.55 15.28 -4.72
N LYS A 888 52.40 15.04 -6.03
CA LYS A 888 52.89 15.96 -7.06
C LYS A 888 52.05 17.25 -7.10
N THR A 889 52.73 18.39 -7.17
CA THR A 889 52.11 19.72 -7.29
C THR A 889 51.68 20.00 -8.73
N LEU A 890 50.79 20.98 -8.96
CA LEU A 890 50.46 21.46 -10.31
C LEU A 890 51.70 21.89 -11.11
N ASN A 891 52.77 22.34 -10.46
CA ASN A 891 54.00 22.70 -11.15
C ASN A 891 54.79 21.46 -11.62
N ASP A 892 54.66 20.33 -10.91
CA ASP A 892 55.22 19.05 -11.32
C ASP A 892 54.43 18.41 -12.47
N LEU A 893 53.16 18.80 -12.63
CA LEU A 893 52.24 18.29 -13.67
C LEU A 893 52.24 19.12 -14.95
N TYR A 894 52.46 20.44 -14.85
CA TYR A 894 52.31 21.38 -15.97
C TYR A 894 53.58 22.19 -16.27
N GLY A 895 54.69 21.97 -15.55
CA GLY A 895 55.96 22.65 -15.74
C GLY A 895 55.94 24.16 -15.44
N ASN A 896 57.12 24.72 -15.13
CA ASN A 896 57.26 26.17 -14.91
C ASN A 896 56.87 26.97 -16.17
N PRO A 897 56.31 28.18 -16.04
CA PRO A 897 56.05 29.06 -17.19
C PRO A 897 57.33 29.20 -18.04
N GLY A 898 57.31 28.69 -19.28
CA GLY A 898 58.46 28.67 -20.18
C GLY A 898 59.22 27.33 -20.31
N SER A 899 58.89 26.27 -19.55
CA SER A 899 59.51 24.96 -19.75
C SER A 899 58.90 24.19 -20.94
N LYS A 900 59.76 23.54 -21.73
CA LYS A 900 59.39 22.60 -22.81
C LYS A 900 59.24 21.15 -22.33
N VAL A 901 59.38 20.90 -21.03
CA VAL A 901 59.30 19.56 -20.44
C VAL A 901 58.16 19.54 -19.42
N GLY A 902 57.29 18.54 -19.56
CA GLY A 902 56.17 18.26 -18.64
C GLY A 902 54.82 18.87 -19.05
N ARG A 903 54.45 18.79 -20.34
CA ARG A 903 53.18 19.36 -20.83
C ARG A 903 52.55 18.52 -21.94
N PHE A 904 51.33 18.01 -21.72
CA PHE A 904 50.50 17.28 -22.70
C PHE A 904 50.09 18.14 -23.92
N GLN A 905 50.82 18.03 -25.02
CA GLN A 905 50.52 18.75 -26.25
C GLN A 905 49.67 17.86 -27.18
N TYR A 906 48.39 18.19 -27.36
CA TYR A 906 47.57 17.59 -28.42
C TYR A 906 47.94 18.25 -29.76
N GLU A 907 48.59 17.50 -30.65
CA GLU A 907 48.78 17.89 -32.05
C GLU A 907 48.03 16.94 -32.99
N LYS A 908 47.16 17.55 -33.80
CA LYS A 908 46.41 17.08 -34.99
C LYS A 908 46.30 15.58 -35.25
#